data_AF-A0A256JEW3-F1
#
_entry.id   AF-A0A256JEW3-F1
#
_cell.length_a   1.000
_cell.length_b   1.000
_cell.length_c   1.000
_cell.angle_alpha   90.00
_cell.angle_beta   90.00
_cell.angle_gamma   90.00
#
_symmetry.space_group_name_H-M   'P 1'
#
loop_
_entity.id
_entity.type
_entity.pdbx_description
1 polymer ?
#
loop_
_entity_poly.entity_id
_entity_poly.type
_entity_poly.pdbx_seq_one_letter_code
_entity_poly.pdbx_strand_id
1 'polypeptide(L)'
;MVAAESSDELWSFETDGRIYSSPTVVDETVFVGSEDGNVYAVDMETGEQQWSFETGGAVNSSAMVVDGKVFVGSGDSNLYTVDAETGEQQWSFETGGAVNSSPTVVDGTVFFGSLDGEFYAVDAETGDQQWAFSIRGVRSSPTVIDGTAFVGSNDGNLYALDTETGDQRWAYETGGSIWSSPTVANGSVFIGSQNRKLHAVDVETGDQQWTFETRGAVNSSPTAIDGTVFVGSRDQNLYAVDAETGDQQWAFETGNEVNSSPTVVDGTVFVGSWDDNIYAVDAETGDQQWVFETDGGVFSWPIVVDGTVFVGSFDGNLYAIEAGIKGSSEGSRVLLGTEGHHGDWQYGDQSMSDDHPKGADQQWVFETGGPIDSSPTVVDGTVFVGSRDENLYAVDVETGDQQWALPINVANSSPTVVDGIVFVGGSDFNLYAVDADTGDQQWVFETEGAVSSSATVVDGTVFFNSINDNLYAVDAETGQQQWALPIDVTDSSPTVVDGTVYVGSTNNSFYAVDAETGDQQWVVETTGVVYSSPTVVDATVFVGGSYGFYAVDAETGDQQWVFEAGGVYSSPTVIDGTVFFGSDNLYAVDTETGEQQWVFETDGGISSSPTVAGGTVFVGSSDTNLYAVDAETGDQQWGFETSGAVESSPTIVDGTIFFGSADNNLYAVEAGVNGSSEGSRVLLGTLGHHGDWRYADQSINISPTAFTASYVSRARNNVEWIATGGAGIGVVGGIYLLQKRKGTQQSEQGPSEESDGESSPKSQSETDSSTTPTEQSETDYSSEVNTIRSEAETALETARSYKTNNEFDEAADAYNEALIKYRTALDKVDSGATETRTEIQGSIDSTRDELEAIQSRNEQRNTLIEVLKAAERNFQVGIVAYAQGSQTLARIRFRQARDSFDEAIELLEDSHEDLLSSPVEVSIQTDRQLASTSLSELMVISEAEMAELADSGVKKLDDLEASKEPPWPPATVQSLENKETTNDTVVTTLTILSWRNKTDRCEFDTALSISRRRDQADYGFTQSS
;
A
#
# COMPACT_ATOMS: atom_id res chain seq x y z
N MET A 1 -12.81 -23.02 -8.39
CA MET A 1 -13.32 -24.12 -7.53
C MET A 1 -14.82 -24.32 -7.77
N VAL A 2 -15.55 -25.00 -6.89
CA VAL A 2 -17.01 -24.86 -6.78
C VAL A 2 -17.28 -23.49 -6.14
N ALA A 3 -18.27 -22.74 -6.63
CA ALA A 3 -18.62 -21.43 -6.06
C ALA A 3 -19.10 -21.56 -4.61
N ALA A 4 -18.91 -20.52 -3.80
CA ALA A 4 -19.45 -20.45 -2.46
C ALA A 4 -20.99 -20.47 -2.51
N GLU A 5 -21.60 -21.48 -1.91
CA GLU A 5 -23.04 -21.49 -1.61
C GLU A 5 -23.21 -21.08 -0.14
N SER A 6 -23.50 -19.81 0.14
CA SER A 6 -24.26 -19.49 1.34
C SER A 6 -25.18 -18.28 1.15
N SER A 7 -26.31 -18.37 1.84
CA SER A 7 -27.37 -17.37 1.92
C SER A 7 -28.17 -17.69 3.20
N ASP A 8 -27.45 -17.99 4.28
CA ASP A 8 -28.03 -18.48 5.52
C ASP A 8 -28.51 -17.29 6.37
N GLU A 9 -29.73 -17.37 6.88
CA GLU A 9 -30.26 -16.39 7.85
C GLU A 9 -29.49 -16.54 9.16
N LEU A 10 -28.76 -15.50 9.55
CA LEU A 10 -28.09 -15.42 10.85
C LEU A 10 -29.11 -15.10 11.95
N TRP A 11 -29.93 -14.07 11.72
CA TRP A 11 -31.05 -13.68 12.55
C TRP A 11 -32.07 -12.81 11.80
N SER A 12 -33.26 -12.67 12.38
CA SER A 12 -34.30 -11.73 11.94
C SER A 12 -34.95 -11.01 13.13
N PHE A 13 -35.30 -9.73 12.94
CA PHE A 13 -35.91 -8.85 13.94
C PHE A 13 -37.26 -8.30 13.44
N GLU A 14 -38.36 -8.69 14.10
CA GLU A 14 -39.75 -8.37 13.72
C GLU A 14 -40.20 -7.00 14.27
N THR A 15 -40.69 -6.11 13.40
CA THR A 15 -41.35 -4.84 13.76
C THR A 15 -42.88 -4.90 13.57
N ASP A 16 -43.65 -3.98 14.15
CA ASP A 16 -45.12 -3.97 14.07
C ASP A 16 -45.64 -3.38 12.72
N GLY A 17 -44.72 -3.03 11.81
CA GLY A 17 -44.96 -2.36 10.54
C GLY A 17 -43.99 -2.81 9.46
N ARG A 18 -44.04 -2.22 8.27
CA ARG A 18 -43.10 -2.54 7.19
C ARG A 18 -41.81 -1.77 7.33
N ILE A 19 -40.68 -2.38 6.97
CA ILE A 19 -39.42 -1.67 6.86
C ILE A 19 -39.25 -1.17 5.43
N TYR A 20 -39.35 0.16 5.27
CA TYR A 20 -39.07 0.87 4.02
C TYR A 20 -37.69 1.52 4.01
N SER A 21 -37.16 1.89 5.18
CA SER A 21 -35.82 2.48 5.32
C SER A 21 -34.74 1.44 5.06
N SER A 22 -33.59 1.87 4.55
CA SER A 22 -32.38 1.04 4.59
C SER A 22 -31.77 1.04 6.00
N PRO A 23 -31.23 -0.09 6.47
CA PRO A 23 -30.45 -0.13 7.70
C PRO A 23 -29.14 0.67 7.58
N THR A 24 -28.62 1.10 8.73
CA THR A 24 -27.32 1.79 8.88
C THR A 24 -26.58 1.13 10.05
N VAL A 25 -25.28 0.85 9.94
CA VAL A 25 -24.60 -0.08 10.87
C VAL A 25 -23.36 0.57 11.47
N VAL A 26 -23.48 1.20 12.64
CA VAL A 26 -22.38 1.89 13.33
C VAL A 26 -22.19 1.26 14.71
N ASP A 27 -20.94 1.09 15.15
CA ASP A 27 -20.56 0.58 16.48
C ASP A 27 -21.31 -0.69 16.91
N GLU A 28 -21.16 -1.77 16.12
CA GLU A 28 -21.85 -3.06 16.29
C GLU A 28 -23.41 -2.96 16.34
N THR A 29 -23.99 -1.84 15.86
CA THR A 29 -25.42 -1.51 16.02
C THR A 29 -26.09 -1.16 14.70
N VAL A 30 -27.16 -1.90 14.36
CA VAL A 30 -28.02 -1.68 13.20
C VAL A 30 -29.18 -0.74 13.57
N PHE A 31 -29.24 0.42 12.92
CA PHE A 31 -30.32 1.39 13.04
C PHE A 31 -31.32 1.24 11.88
N VAL A 32 -32.61 1.12 12.17
CA VAL A 32 -33.66 0.92 11.15
C VAL A 32 -34.99 1.58 11.53
N GLY A 33 -35.71 2.15 10.54
CA GLY A 33 -37.04 2.76 10.70
C GLY A 33 -38.17 1.89 10.15
N SER A 34 -39.35 1.95 10.78
CA SER A 34 -40.53 1.17 10.37
C SER A 34 -41.78 2.03 10.13
N GLU A 35 -42.70 1.53 9.29
CA GLU A 35 -44.04 2.10 9.10
C GLU A 35 -44.90 2.06 10.38
N ASP A 36 -44.51 1.32 11.42
CA ASP A 36 -45.14 1.39 12.75
C ASP A 36 -44.90 2.73 13.48
N GLY A 37 -43.90 3.50 13.03
CA GLY A 37 -43.55 4.83 13.52
C GLY A 37 -42.34 4.88 14.43
N ASN A 38 -41.62 3.77 14.62
CA ASN A 38 -40.42 3.71 15.45
C ASN A 38 -39.12 3.72 14.63
N VAL A 39 -38.05 4.18 15.28
CA VAL A 39 -36.66 3.83 14.96
C VAL A 39 -36.19 2.80 15.97
N TYR A 40 -35.50 1.77 15.51
CA TYR A 40 -34.92 0.71 16.32
C TYR A 40 -33.39 0.74 16.22
N ALA A 41 -32.72 0.47 17.34
CA ALA A 41 -31.32 0.10 17.39
C ALA A 41 -31.24 -1.38 17.80
N VAL A 42 -30.53 -2.17 17.00
CA VAL A 42 -30.47 -3.63 17.09
C VAL A 42 -29.01 -4.07 17.05
N ASP A 43 -28.59 -4.93 17.97
CA ASP A 43 -27.24 -5.49 18.01
C ASP A 43 -26.95 -6.32 16.74
N MET A 44 -25.86 -6.01 16.03
CA MET A 44 -25.59 -6.58 14.70
C MET A 44 -25.28 -8.08 14.71
N GLU A 45 -24.74 -8.61 15.81
CA GLU A 45 -24.41 -10.04 15.92
C GLU A 45 -25.62 -10.90 16.31
N THR A 46 -26.52 -10.36 17.14
CA THR A 46 -27.55 -11.15 17.84
C THR A 46 -28.98 -10.86 17.40
N GLY A 47 -29.23 -9.73 16.76
CA GLY A 47 -30.60 -9.27 16.47
C GLY A 47 -31.37 -8.81 17.71
N GLU A 48 -30.71 -8.66 18.88
CA GLU A 48 -31.37 -8.16 20.08
C GLU A 48 -31.56 -6.64 20.02
N GLN A 49 -32.80 -6.20 20.27
CA GLN A 49 -33.12 -4.77 20.36
C GLN A 49 -32.41 -4.12 21.56
N GLN A 50 -31.55 -3.13 21.29
CA GLN A 50 -30.92 -2.29 22.29
C GLN A 50 -31.89 -1.20 22.78
N TRP A 51 -32.48 -0.42 21.86
CA TRP A 51 -33.48 0.60 22.16
C TRP A 51 -34.47 0.82 21.01
N SER A 52 -35.54 1.58 21.27
CA SER A 52 -36.49 2.06 20.24
C SER A 52 -37.00 3.46 20.56
N PHE A 53 -37.12 4.31 19.54
CA PHE A 53 -37.65 5.68 19.63
C PHE A 53 -38.97 5.83 18.85
N GLU A 54 -40.05 6.20 19.55
CA GLU A 54 -41.40 6.39 18.98
C GLU A 54 -41.55 7.81 18.38
N THR A 55 -41.75 7.91 17.07
CA THR A 55 -42.14 9.15 16.38
C THR A 55 -43.66 9.25 16.23
N GLY A 56 -44.19 10.36 15.70
CA GLY A 56 -45.63 10.53 15.47
C GLY A 56 -46.20 9.85 14.21
N GLY A 57 -45.38 9.17 13.39
CA GLY A 57 -45.80 8.62 12.10
C GLY A 57 -44.72 7.75 11.44
N ALA A 58 -45.05 7.09 10.32
CA ALA A 58 -44.17 6.11 9.66
C ALA A 58 -42.75 6.66 9.37
N VAL A 59 -41.73 5.89 9.73
CA VAL A 59 -40.32 6.20 9.44
C VAL A 59 -39.91 5.48 8.16
N ASN A 60 -39.90 6.22 7.05
CA ASN A 60 -39.49 5.71 5.73
C ASN A 60 -38.13 6.28 5.27
N SER A 61 -37.54 7.16 6.08
CA SER A 61 -36.22 7.76 5.92
C SER A 61 -35.18 6.80 6.49
N SER A 62 -34.06 6.56 5.79
CA SER A 62 -32.92 5.85 6.40
C SER A 62 -32.27 6.72 7.45
N ALA A 63 -31.72 6.10 8.50
CA ALA A 63 -31.01 6.80 9.55
C ALA A 63 -29.66 7.34 9.03
N MET A 64 -29.23 8.50 9.52
CA MET A 64 -27.86 8.97 9.37
C MET A 64 -27.24 9.06 10.77
N VAL A 65 -26.13 8.36 10.98
CA VAL A 65 -25.48 8.27 12.30
C VAL A 65 -24.15 9.04 12.26
N VAL A 66 -23.94 10.06 13.09
CA VAL A 66 -22.66 10.79 13.09
C VAL A 66 -22.38 11.36 14.47
N ASP A 67 -21.14 11.25 14.94
CA ASP A 67 -20.70 11.77 16.25
C ASP A 67 -21.66 11.42 17.41
N GLY A 68 -22.10 10.15 17.46
CA GLY A 68 -23.00 9.63 18.48
C GLY A 68 -24.46 10.12 18.38
N LYS A 69 -24.89 10.66 17.24
CA LYS A 69 -26.26 11.13 16.99
C LYS A 69 -26.90 10.38 15.82
N VAL A 70 -28.19 10.11 15.90
CA VAL A 70 -29.00 9.52 14.81
C VAL A 70 -30.01 10.54 14.31
N PHE A 71 -29.91 10.92 13.05
CA PHE A 71 -30.80 11.85 12.34
C PHE A 71 -31.78 11.06 11.46
N VAL A 72 -33.07 11.39 11.52
CA VAL A 72 -34.11 10.57 10.86
C VAL A 72 -35.38 11.36 10.51
N GLY A 73 -35.87 11.18 9.28
CA GLY A 73 -37.12 11.80 8.80
C GLY A 73 -38.38 10.97 9.10
N SER A 74 -39.46 11.65 9.51
CA SER A 74 -40.75 11.01 9.82
C SER A 74 -41.91 11.51 8.96
N GLY A 75 -42.85 10.59 8.71
CA GLY A 75 -44.15 10.84 8.09
C GLY A 75 -45.06 11.79 8.87
N ASP A 76 -44.71 12.14 10.11
CA ASP A 76 -45.43 13.12 10.92
C ASP A 76 -45.08 14.60 10.62
N SER A 77 -44.15 14.83 9.69
CA SER A 77 -43.61 16.15 9.29
C SER A 77 -42.50 16.69 10.20
N ASN A 78 -41.71 15.81 10.82
CA ASN A 78 -40.48 16.21 11.53
C ASN A 78 -39.23 15.51 10.99
N LEU A 79 -38.10 16.20 11.11
CA LEU A 79 -36.78 15.58 11.27
C LEU A 79 -36.53 15.43 12.77
N TYR A 80 -36.07 14.26 13.21
CA TYR A 80 -35.67 13.99 14.59
C TYR A 80 -34.17 13.77 14.69
N THR A 81 -33.60 14.15 15.84
CA THR A 81 -32.23 13.80 16.23
C THR A 81 -32.26 13.15 17.61
N VAL A 82 -31.77 11.92 17.70
CA VAL A 82 -31.66 11.15 18.94
C VAL A 82 -30.21 10.79 19.22
N ASP A 83 -29.90 10.49 20.47
CA ASP A 83 -28.62 9.96 20.92
C ASP A 83 -28.45 8.49 20.47
N ALA A 84 -27.30 8.12 19.90
CA ALA A 84 -27.10 6.81 19.30
C ALA A 84 -26.97 5.67 20.32
N GLU A 85 -26.38 5.92 21.49
CA GLU A 85 -26.23 4.91 22.56
C GLU A 85 -27.58 4.67 23.28
N THR A 86 -28.37 5.74 23.50
CA THR A 86 -29.53 5.69 24.41
C THR A 86 -30.90 5.82 23.74
N GLY A 87 -30.97 6.30 22.50
CA GLY A 87 -32.23 6.65 21.83
C GLY A 87 -32.94 7.88 22.43
N GLU A 88 -32.31 8.64 23.34
CA GLU A 88 -32.92 9.85 23.92
C GLU A 88 -32.97 10.98 22.89
N GLN A 89 -34.14 11.59 22.71
CA GLN A 89 -34.31 12.72 21.78
C GLN A 89 -33.50 13.95 22.22
N GLN A 90 -32.60 14.40 21.35
CA GLN A 90 -31.83 15.63 21.53
C GLN A 90 -32.64 16.85 21.03
N TRP A 91 -33.12 16.81 19.78
CA TRP A 91 -33.97 17.87 19.20
C TRP A 91 -34.93 17.34 18.11
N SER A 92 -35.79 18.21 17.58
CA SER A 92 -36.65 17.92 16.42
C SER A 92 -36.98 19.19 15.64
N PHE A 93 -37.05 19.10 14.31
CA PHE A 93 -37.38 20.20 13.41
C PHE A 93 -38.72 19.97 12.69
N GLU A 94 -39.70 20.87 12.87
CA GLU A 94 -41.05 20.77 12.29
C GLU A 94 -41.09 21.37 10.87
N THR A 95 -41.57 20.58 9.90
CA THR A 95 -41.78 20.95 8.49
C THR A 95 -43.27 21.04 8.14
N GLY A 96 -43.61 21.45 6.92
CA GLY A 96 -45.00 21.54 6.45
C GLY A 96 -45.62 20.22 5.98
N GLY A 97 -44.85 19.12 5.96
CA GLY A 97 -45.24 17.82 5.40
C GLY A 97 -44.16 16.76 5.61
N ALA A 98 -44.48 15.49 5.38
CA ALA A 98 -43.60 14.36 5.69
C ALA A 98 -42.16 14.49 5.16
N VAL A 99 -41.19 14.18 6.02
CA VAL A 99 -39.76 14.09 5.68
C VAL A 99 -39.48 12.65 5.27
N ASN A 100 -39.43 12.41 3.96
CA ASN A 100 -39.28 11.07 3.38
C ASN A 100 -37.90 10.84 2.73
N SER A 101 -37.05 11.86 2.59
CA SER A 101 -35.65 11.68 2.22
C SER A 101 -34.86 11.19 3.43
N SER A 102 -33.80 10.40 3.22
CA SER A 102 -32.74 10.27 4.23
C SER A 102 -32.02 11.62 4.39
N PRO A 103 -31.66 12.04 5.61
CA PRO A 103 -30.82 13.21 5.82
C PRO A 103 -29.34 12.90 5.50
N THR A 104 -28.60 13.90 5.05
CA THR A 104 -27.14 13.84 4.87
C THR A 104 -26.50 14.94 5.71
N VAL A 105 -25.37 14.68 6.35
CA VAL A 105 -24.77 15.61 7.33
C VAL A 105 -23.34 15.93 6.94
N VAL A 106 -23.03 17.18 6.64
CA VAL A 106 -21.67 17.63 6.26
C VAL A 106 -21.36 18.92 7.00
N ASP A 107 -20.13 19.04 7.53
CA ASP A 107 -19.65 20.22 8.27
C ASP A 107 -20.61 20.73 9.36
N GLY A 108 -21.15 19.82 10.16
CA GLY A 108 -22.13 20.16 11.21
C GLY A 108 -23.48 20.66 10.69
N THR A 109 -23.81 20.42 9.43
CA THR A 109 -25.07 20.86 8.79
C THR A 109 -25.83 19.66 8.20
N VAL A 110 -27.10 19.53 8.57
CA VAL A 110 -28.00 18.48 8.08
C VAL A 110 -28.80 18.99 6.89
N PHE A 111 -28.67 18.31 5.75
CA PHE A 111 -29.37 18.58 4.51
C PHE A 111 -30.46 17.53 4.28
N PHE A 112 -31.69 17.95 4.01
CA PHE A 112 -32.82 17.04 3.77
C PHE A 112 -33.97 17.69 3.00
N GLY A 113 -34.81 16.85 2.41
CA GLY A 113 -35.98 17.26 1.64
C GLY A 113 -37.32 16.92 2.29
N SER A 114 -38.34 17.75 2.06
CA SER A 114 -39.69 17.51 2.55
C SER A 114 -40.73 17.46 1.43
N LEU A 115 -41.86 16.78 1.69
CA LEU A 115 -43.04 16.79 0.82
C LEU A 115 -43.86 18.09 0.89
N ASP A 116 -43.48 19.06 1.73
CA ASP A 116 -44.12 20.39 1.76
C ASP A 116 -43.80 21.28 0.55
N GLY A 117 -42.64 21.08 -0.07
CA GLY A 117 -42.15 21.92 -1.16
C GLY A 117 -40.82 22.62 -0.88
N GLU A 118 -40.06 22.21 0.13
CA GLU A 118 -38.78 22.80 0.49
C GLU A 118 -37.66 21.74 0.66
N PHE A 119 -36.43 22.17 0.40
CA PHE A 119 -35.17 21.53 0.80
C PHE A 119 -34.54 22.38 1.90
N TYR A 120 -34.04 21.76 2.96
CA TYR A 120 -33.61 22.42 4.19
C TYR A 120 -32.15 22.17 4.48
N ALA A 121 -31.48 23.18 5.05
CA ALA A 121 -30.23 23.05 5.78
C ALA A 121 -30.45 23.50 7.23
N VAL A 122 -30.12 22.65 8.19
CA VAL A 122 -30.24 22.92 9.64
C VAL A 122 -28.94 22.56 10.35
N ASP A 123 -28.63 23.27 11.44
CA ASP A 123 -27.49 22.98 12.31
C ASP A 123 -27.62 21.59 12.97
N ALA A 124 -26.59 20.74 12.88
CA ALA A 124 -26.62 19.37 13.40
C ALA A 124 -26.64 19.29 14.95
N GLU A 125 -26.07 20.29 15.62
CA GLU A 125 -26.04 20.35 17.08
C GLU A 125 -27.34 20.92 17.65
N THR A 126 -27.89 21.98 17.06
CA THR A 126 -29.06 22.70 17.63
C THR A 126 -30.39 22.44 16.93
N GLY A 127 -30.39 21.98 15.67
CA GLY A 127 -31.57 21.91 14.81
C GLY A 127 -32.08 23.27 14.32
N ASP A 128 -31.30 24.35 14.49
CA ASP A 128 -31.66 25.69 13.99
C ASP A 128 -31.57 25.74 12.46
N GLN A 129 -32.59 26.27 11.80
CA GLN A 129 -32.58 26.45 10.34
C GLN A 129 -31.54 27.49 9.91
N GLN A 130 -30.63 27.06 9.04
CA GLN A 130 -29.68 27.93 8.36
C GLN A 130 -30.34 28.58 7.13
N TRP A 131 -30.87 27.75 6.21
CA TRP A 131 -31.60 28.21 5.01
C TRP A 131 -32.67 27.19 4.57
N ALA A 132 -33.49 27.57 3.57
CA ALA A 132 -34.39 26.66 2.85
C ALA A 132 -34.56 27.09 1.40
N PHE A 133 -34.68 26.12 0.49
CA PHE A 133 -34.83 26.31 -0.96
C PHE A 133 -36.11 25.63 -1.47
N SER A 134 -36.99 26.39 -2.13
CA SER A 134 -38.31 25.91 -2.52
C SER A 134 -38.30 25.06 -3.79
N ILE A 135 -38.26 23.73 -3.64
CA ILE A 135 -38.37 22.73 -4.73
C ILE A 135 -39.57 21.82 -4.54
N ARG A 136 -40.22 21.40 -5.63
CA ARG A 136 -41.59 20.89 -5.58
C ARG A 136 -41.72 19.46 -5.03
N GLY A 137 -41.53 19.30 -3.73
CA GLY A 137 -41.71 18.07 -2.97
C GLY A 137 -40.56 17.10 -3.23
N VAL A 138 -39.86 16.72 -2.17
CA VAL A 138 -38.61 15.95 -2.26
C VAL A 138 -38.81 14.54 -1.70
N ARG A 139 -38.20 13.56 -2.35
CA ARG A 139 -38.17 12.14 -1.94
C ARG A 139 -36.78 11.53 -2.09
N SER A 140 -36.07 11.98 -3.12
CA SER A 140 -34.62 11.81 -3.30
C SER A 140 -33.88 12.22 -2.03
N SER A 141 -32.99 11.38 -1.51
CA SER A 141 -32.01 11.80 -0.50
C SER A 141 -30.94 12.64 -1.19
N PRO A 142 -30.45 13.73 -0.58
CA PRO A 142 -29.42 14.55 -1.21
C PRO A 142 -28.08 13.82 -1.24
N THR A 143 -27.21 14.20 -2.17
CA THR A 143 -25.76 13.95 -2.11
C THR A 143 -25.12 15.30 -1.88
N VAL A 144 -24.23 15.44 -0.88
CA VAL A 144 -23.63 16.73 -0.53
C VAL A 144 -22.13 16.64 -0.72
N ILE A 145 -21.58 17.48 -1.59
CA ILE A 145 -20.21 17.31 -2.04
C ILE A 145 -19.56 18.58 -2.64
N ASP A 146 -18.34 18.94 -2.21
CA ASP A 146 -17.63 20.22 -2.50
C ASP A 146 -18.47 21.48 -2.28
N GLY A 147 -19.23 21.47 -1.19
CA GLY A 147 -20.21 22.50 -0.92
C GLY A 147 -21.33 22.60 -1.97
N THR A 148 -21.64 21.50 -2.67
CA THR A 148 -22.78 21.34 -3.59
C THR A 148 -23.72 20.25 -3.09
N ALA A 149 -24.97 20.60 -2.77
CA ALA A 149 -26.04 19.65 -2.53
C ALA A 149 -26.77 19.32 -3.85
N PHE A 150 -26.66 18.08 -4.30
CA PHE A 150 -27.42 17.52 -5.42
C PHE A 150 -28.71 16.86 -4.92
N VAL A 151 -29.85 17.16 -5.54
CA VAL A 151 -31.15 16.62 -5.11
C VAL A 151 -32.19 16.49 -6.23
N GLY A 152 -32.89 15.35 -6.28
CA GLY A 152 -33.98 15.08 -7.23
C GLY A 152 -35.36 15.52 -6.76
N SER A 153 -36.13 16.17 -7.64
CA SER A 153 -37.46 16.74 -7.34
C SER A 153 -38.62 16.03 -8.06
N ASN A 154 -39.82 16.09 -7.47
CA ASN A 154 -41.05 15.61 -8.12
C ASN A 154 -41.51 16.47 -9.31
N ASP A 155 -40.99 17.70 -9.49
CA ASP A 155 -41.19 18.46 -10.73
C ASP A 155 -40.45 17.87 -11.95
N GLY A 156 -39.47 17.01 -11.71
CA GLY A 156 -38.69 16.30 -12.73
C GLY A 156 -37.31 16.90 -13.02
N ASN A 157 -36.87 17.85 -12.20
CA ASN A 157 -35.51 18.40 -12.25
C ASN A 157 -34.60 17.75 -11.20
N LEU A 158 -33.33 17.57 -11.58
CA LEU A 158 -32.19 17.49 -10.66
C LEU A 158 -31.71 18.92 -10.39
N TYR A 159 -31.45 19.24 -9.13
CA TYR A 159 -30.92 20.54 -8.71
C TYR A 159 -29.52 20.37 -8.11
N ALA A 160 -28.63 21.32 -8.40
CA ALA A 160 -27.36 21.50 -7.71
C ALA A 160 -27.42 22.83 -6.95
N LEU A 161 -27.25 22.78 -5.63
CA LEU A 161 -27.41 23.91 -4.71
C LEU A 161 -26.11 24.15 -3.95
N ASP A 162 -25.74 25.40 -3.75
CA ASP A 162 -24.61 25.77 -2.89
C ASP A 162 -24.95 25.50 -1.40
N THR A 163 -24.08 24.81 -0.66
CA THR A 163 -24.36 24.39 0.73
C THR A 163 -24.34 25.52 1.74
N GLU A 164 -23.49 26.54 1.56
CA GLU A 164 -23.41 27.70 2.48
C GLU A 164 -24.65 28.59 2.35
N THR A 165 -25.14 28.79 1.12
CA THR A 165 -26.16 29.79 0.81
C THR A 165 -27.54 29.26 0.44
N GLY A 166 -27.63 28.01 -0.03
CA GLY A 166 -28.83 27.46 -0.66
C GLY A 166 -29.14 28.03 -2.05
N ASP A 167 -28.24 28.82 -2.65
CA ASP A 167 -28.43 29.36 -4.00
C ASP A 167 -28.24 28.26 -5.06
N GLN A 168 -29.12 28.22 -6.05
CA GLN A 168 -29.07 27.23 -7.13
C GLN A 168 -27.87 27.49 -8.07
N ARG A 169 -26.92 26.56 -8.11
CA ARG A 169 -25.80 26.54 -9.08
C ARG A 169 -26.32 26.21 -10.48
N TRP A 170 -26.98 25.06 -10.65
CA TRP A 170 -27.64 24.65 -11.90
C TRP A 170 -28.88 23.77 -11.67
N ALA A 171 -29.63 23.48 -12.74
CA ALA A 171 -30.75 22.53 -12.71
C ALA A 171 -30.94 21.83 -14.07
N TYR A 172 -31.18 20.52 -14.05
CA TYR A 172 -31.31 19.66 -15.23
C TYR A 172 -32.70 18.99 -15.31
N GLU A 173 -33.44 19.18 -16.43
CA GLU A 173 -34.81 18.66 -16.63
C GLU A 173 -34.81 17.26 -17.27
N THR A 174 -35.22 16.23 -16.52
CA THR A 174 -35.37 14.85 -17.06
C THR A 174 -36.71 14.64 -17.78
N GLY A 175 -37.73 15.44 -17.46
CA GLY A 175 -39.09 15.29 -17.98
C GLY A 175 -39.96 14.26 -17.25
N GLY A 176 -39.49 13.69 -16.13
CA GLY A 176 -40.26 12.83 -15.23
C GLY A 176 -39.78 12.98 -13.78
N SER A 177 -40.64 12.75 -12.79
CA SER A 177 -40.27 12.90 -11.37
C SER A 177 -39.04 12.05 -11.00
N ILE A 178 -38.10 12.63 -10.25
CA ILE A 178 -36.89 11.96 -9.79
C ILE A 178 -37.14 11.49 -8.35
N TRP A 179 -37.13 10.17 -8.15
CA TRP A 179 -37.25 9.54 -6.83
C TRP A 179 -35.96 8.84 -6.38
N SER A 180 -35.10 8.48 -7.35
CA SER A 180 -33.68 8.15 -7.15
C SER A 180 -33.02 9.23 -6.29
N SER A 181 -32.21 8.83 -5.31
CA SER A 181 -31.14 9.70 -4.81
C SER A 181 -30.10 9.89 -5.93
N PRO A 182 -29.36 11.01 -5.99
CA PRO A 182 -28.24 11.13 -6.89
C PRO A 182 -27.09 10.22 -6.44
N THR A 183 -26.19 9.94 -7.36
CA THR A 183 -24.90 9.33 -7.08
C THR A 183 -23.90 10.04 -7.95
N VAL A 184 -22.97 10.74 -7.33
CA VAL A 184 -21.88 11.40 -8.04
C VAL A 184 -20.72 10.40 -8.13
N ALA A 185 -20.02 10.38 -9.26
CA ALA A 185 -18.70 9.75 -9.47
C ALA A 185 -18.16 10.11 -10.88
N ASN A 186 -16.85 10.27 -11.02
CA ASN A 186 -16.15 10.42 -12.30
C ASN A 186 -16.71 11.59 -13.16
N GLY A 187 -16.73 12.79 -12.60
CA GLY A 187 -17.22 14.03 -13.21
C GLY A 187 -18.73 14.11 -13.38
N SER A 188 -19.48 13.17 -12.80
CA SER A 188 -20.81 12.81 -13.30
C SER A 188 -21.82 12.52 -12.17
N VAL A 189 -23.00 13.14 -12.25
CA VAL A 189 -24.17 12.87 -11.42
C VAL A 189 -25.09 11.88 -12.14
N PHE A 190 -25.16 10.65 -11.62
CA PHE A 190 -26.06 9.60 -12.08
C PHE A 190 -27.41 9.67 -11.35
N ILE A 191 -28.52 9.67 -12.10
CA ILE A 191 -29.89 9.64 -11.54
C ILE A 191 -30.85 8.76 -12.34
N GLY A 192 -31.73 8.06 -11.62
CA GLY A 192 -32.92 7.38 -12.16
C GLY A 192 -34.15 8.28 -12.23
N SER A 193 -34.91 8.23 -13.32
CA SER A 193 -36.15 9.00 -13.47
C SER A 193 -37.38 8.16 -13.87
N GLN A 194 -38.56 8.62 -13.44
CA GLN A 194 -39.88 8.13 -13.87
C GLN A 194 -40.14 8.28 -15.38
N ASN A 195 -39.28 9.00 -16.10
CA ASN A 195 -39.29 9.05 -17.57
C ASN A 195 -38.80 7.74 -18.25
N ARG A 196 -38.31 6.76 -17.47
CA ARG A 196 -37.74 5.46 -17.89
C ARG A 196 -36.30 5.54 -18.41
N LYS A 197 -35.48 6.33 -17.72
CA LYS A 197 -34.07 6.49 -18.04
C LYS A 197 -33.22 6.56 -16.78
N LEU A 198 -32.01 6.04 -16.92
CA LEU A 198 -30.84 6.48 -16.17
C LEU A 198 -30.21 7.64 -16.96
N HIS A 199 -29.81 8.71 -16.28
CA HIS A 199 -29.11 9.86 -16.85
C HIS A 199 -27.73 9.98 -16.21
N ALA A 200 -26.74 10.38 -17.01
CA ALA A 200 -25.49 10.94 -16.54
C ALA A 200 -25.44 12.43 -16.92
N VAL A 201 -25.08 13.26 -15.94
CA VAL A 201 -25.09 14.72 -16.02
C VAL A 201 -23.78 15.23 -15.45
N ASP A 202 -23.09 16.08 -16.19
CA ASP A 202 -21.83 16.70 -15.78
C ASP A 202 -22.00 17.46 -14.44
N VAL A 203 -21.14 17.15 -13.47
CA VAL A 203 -21.25 17.61 -12.07
C VAL A 203 -21.17 19.14 -11.93
N GLU A 204 -20.30 19.77 -12.71
CA GLU A 204 -20.02 21.20 -12.65
C GLU A 204 -21.05 22.04 -13.40
N THR A 205 -21.46 21.58 -14.59
CA THR A 205 -22.25 22.38 -15.52
C THR A 205 -23.74 22.03 -15.54
N GLY A 206 -24.11 20.80 -15.15
CA GLY A 206 -25.46 20.28 -15.33
C GLY A 206 -25.80 19.89 -16.77
N ASP A 207 -24.80 19.83 -17.68
CA ASP A 207 -25.02 19.39 -19.06
C ASP A 207 -25.14 17.86 -19.15
N GLN A 208 -26.02 17.37 -20.01
CA GLN A 208 -26.23 15.92 -20.18
C GLN A 208 -25.07 15.28 -20.94
N GLN A 209 -24.39 14.31 -20.32
CA GLN A 209 -23.40 13.47 -20.98
C GLN A 209 -24.12 12.37 -21.79
N TRP A 210 -24.86 11.48 -21.13
CA TRP A 210 -25.59 10.37 -21.78
C TRP A 210 -26.92 10.02 -21.09
N THR A 211 -27.73 9.19 -21.74
CA THR A 211 -28.93 8.57 -21.12
C THR A 211 -29.11 7.13 -21.58
N PHE A 212 -29.34 6.22 -20.63
CA PHE A 212 -29.69 4.82 -20.89
C PHE A 212 -31.21 4.62 -20.80
N GLU A 213 -31.84 3.97 -21.78
CA GLU A 213 -33.30 3.80 -21.85
C GLU A 213 -33.77 2.43 -21.33
N THR A 214 -34.59 2.45 -20.29
CA THR A 214 -35.24 1.26 -19.72
C THR A 214 -36.71 1.17 -20.19
N ARG A 215 -37.39 0.05 -19.90
CA ARG A 215 -38.81 -0.16 -20.23
C ARG A 215 -39.75 0.25 -19.09
N GLY A 216 -39.24 0.25 -17.85
CA GLY A 216 -39.90 0.66 -16.61
C GLY A 216 -39.36 1.99 -16.08
N ALA A 217 -39.91 2.51 -14.98
CA ALA A 217 -39.32 3.67 -14.30
C ALA A 217 -38.08 3.23 -13.51
N VAL A 218 -37.04 4.08 -13.50
CA VAL A 218 -35.84 3.88 -12.69
C VAL A 218 -36.06 4.66 -11.38
N ASN A 219 -36.18 3.93 -10.25
CA ASN A 219 -36.39 4.52 -8.92
C ASN A 219 -35.37 4.05 -7.89
N SER A 220 -34.72 2.91 -8.15
CA SER A 220 -33.38 2.62 -7.63
C SER A 220 -32.52 3.87 -7.77
N SER A 221 -31.85 4.26 -6.69
CA SER A 221 -30.65 5.06 -6.82
C SER A 221 -29.63 4.19 -7.58
N PRO A 222 -28.87 4.73 -8.55
CA PRO A 222 -27.76 4.00 -9.14
C PRO A 222 -26.65 3.81 -8.09
N THR A 223 -25.71 2.90 -8.34
CA THR A 223 -24.45 2.78 -7.58
C THR A 223 -23.31 2.71 -8.59
N ALA A 224 -22.31 3.58 -8.45
CA ALA A 224 -21.21 3.72 -9.40
C ALA A 224 -19.89 3.31 -8.74
N ILE A 225 -19.20 2.32 -9.32
CA ILE A 225 -17.91 1.80 -8.87
C ILE A 225 -17.16 1.19 -10.08
N ASP A 226 -15.83 1.36 -10.11
CA ASP A 226 -14.93 0.84 -11.17
C ASP A 226 -15.46 0.95 -12.61
N GLY A 227 -15.80 2.19 -12.99
CA GLY A 227 -16.27 2.51 -14.34
C GLY A 227 -17.66 1.95 -14.68
N THR A 228 -18.39 1.38 -13.72
CA THR A 228 -19.68 0.72 -13.94
C THR A 228 -20.77 1.29 -13.03
N VAL A 229 -21.94 1.56 -13.60
CA VAL A 229 -23.14 2.02 -12.91
C VAL A 229 -24.16 0.88 -12.86
N PHE A 230 -24.43 0.40 -11.64
CA PHE A 230 -25.46 -0.60 -11.36
C PHE A 230 -26.78 0.09 -11.01
N VAL A 231 -27.91 -0.32 -11.61
CA VAL A 231 -29.22 0.29 -11.30
C VAL A 231 -30.41 -0.65 -11.51
N GLY A 232 -31.37 -0.61 -10.58
CA GLY A 232 -32.64 -1.33 -10.63
C GLY A 232 -33.76 -0.61 -11.41
N SER A 233 -34.61 -1.37 -12.10
CA SER A 233 -35.73 -0.85 -12.88
C SER A 233 -37.05 -1.59 -12.63
N ARG A 234 -38.17 -0.86 -12.76
CA ARG A 234 -39.53 -1.41 -12.73
C ARG A 234 -39.92 -2.25 -13.95
N ASP A 235 -38.98 -2.53 -14.86
CA ASP A 235 -39.15 -3.56 -15.89
C ASP A 235 -38.58 -4.92 -15.51
N GLN A 236 -38.29 -5.11 -14.21
CA GLN A 236 -37.85 -6.39 -13.62
C GLN A 236 -36.39 -6.71 -13.93
N ASN A 237 -35.53 -5.68 -14.08
CA ASN A 237 -34.11 -5.88 -14.32
C ASN A 237 -33.25 -5.04 -13.36
N LEU A 238 -32.14 -5.64 -12.92
CA LEU A 238 -30.92 -4.94 -12.55
C LEU A 238 -30.08 -4.77 -13.83
N TYR A 239 -29.49 -3.60 -14.03
CA TYR A 239 -28.61 -3.29 -15.16
C TYR A 239 -27.21 -2.94 -14.66
N ALA A 240 -26.19 -3.37 -15.40
CA ALA A 240 -24.85 -2.79 -15.37
C ALA A 240 -24.63 -1.98 -16.65
N VAL A 241 -24.20 -0.74 -16.49
CA VAL A 241 -24.04 0.26 -17.55
C VAL A 241 -22.67 0.90 -17.39
N ASP A 242 -21.91 0.98 -18.48
CA ASP A 242 -20.62 1.66 -18.52
C ASP A 242 -20.78 3.16 -18.14
N ALA A 243 -19.99 3.63 -17.18
CA ALA A 243 -20.16 4.94 -16.55
C ALA A 243 -19.79 6.11 -17.48
N GLU A 244 -18.81 5.93 -18.37
CA GLU A 244 -18.36 6.96 -19.31
C GLU A 244 -19.31 7.08 -20.50
N THR A 245 -19.73 5.94 -21.05
CA THR A 245 -20.43 5.89 -22.35
C THR A 245 -21.95 5.72 -22.24
N GLY A 246 -22.45 5.15 -21.16
CA GLY A 246 -23.84 4.75 -21.01
C GLY A 246 -24.23 3.47 -21.77
N ASP A 247 -23.26 2.71 -22.27
CA ASP A 247 -23.50 1.43 -22.96
C ASP A 247 -23.79 0.31 -21.95
N GLN A 248 -24.79 -0.52 -22.26
CA GLN A 248 -25.18 -1.64 -21.39
C GLN A 248 -24.14 -2.76 -21.44
N GLN A 249 -23.54 -3.10 -20.31
CA GLN A 249 -22.66 -4.25 -20.15
C GLN A 249 -23.50 -5.54 -20.04
N TRP A 250 -24.35 -5.63 -19.01
CA TRP A 250 -25.26 -6.76 -18.79
C TRP A 250 -26.61 -6.33 -18.20
N ALA A 251 -27.55 -7.29 -18.13
CA ALA A 251 -28.86 -7.12 -17.48
C ALA A 251 -29.31 -8.43 -16.84
N PHE A 252 -29.73 -8.38 -15.58
CA PHE A 252 -30.20 -9.51 -14.78
C PHE A 252 -31.71 -9.41 -14.55
N GLU A 253 -32.48 -10.41 -14.98
CA GLU A 253 -33.96 -10.43 -14.94
C GLU A 253 -34.47 -11.07 -13.63
N THR A 254 -35.21 -10.29 -12.83
CA THR A 254 -35.88 -10.73 -11.59
C THR A 254 -37.36 -11.07 -11.84
N GLY A 255 -38.08 -11.52 -10.80
CA GLY A 255 -39.50 -11.84 -10.89
C GLY A 255 -40.45 -10.64 -10.85
N ASN A 256 -40.01 -9.48 -10.34
CA ASN A 256 -40.84 -8.28 -10.17
C ASN A 256 -40.01 -6.97 -10.19
N GLU A 257 -40.62 -5.81 -9.88
CA GLU A 257 -39.94 -4.52 -9.93
C GLU A 257 -38.70 -4.46 -9.00
N VAL A 258 -37.53 -4.13 -9.57
CA VAL A 258 -36.33 -3.79 -8.80
C VAL A 258 -36.39 -2.30 -8.46
N ASN A 259 -36.96 -2.00 -7.29
CA ASN A 259 -36.93 -0.64 -6.71
C ASN A 259 -35.84 -0.50 -5.62
N SER A 260 -35.21 -1.60 -5.20
CA SER A 260 -33.98 -1.54 -4.41
C SER A 260 -32.85 -1.00 -5.27
N SER A 261 -32.10 -0.05 -4.73
CA SER A 261 -30.74 0.27 -5.14
C SER A 261 -29.81 -0.93 -4.89
N PRO A 262 -28.82 -1.14 -5.75
CA PRO A 262 -27.81 -2.17 -5.58
C PRO A 262 -26.67 -1.71 -4.66
N THR A 263 -26.05 -2.65 -3.97
CA THR A 263 -24.82 -2.44 -3.17
C THR A 263 -23.75 -3.39 -3.70
N VAL A 264 -22.51 -2.93 -3.84
CA VAL A 264 -21.43 -3.71 -4.47
C VAL A 264 -20.29 -3.89 -3.48
N VAL A 265 -19.88 -5.14 -3.26
CA VAL A 265 -18.75 -5.54 -2.39
C VAL A 265 -18.07 -6.75 -3.00
N ASP A 266 -16.73 -6.76 -3.01
CA ASP A 266 -15.91 -7.91 -3.45
C ASP A 266 -16.43 -8.58 -4.75
N GLY A 267 -16.55 -7.78 -5.81
CA GLY A 267 -17.05 -8.22 -7.11
C GLY A 267 -18.51 -8.69 -7.15
N THR A 268 -19.31 -8.43 -6.11
CA THR A 268 -20.67 -8.95 -5.94
C THR A 268 -21.68 -7.84 -5.70
N VAL A 269 -22.78 -7.86 -6.47
CA VAL A 269 -23.89 -6.91 -6.40
C VAL A 269 -25.08 -7.52 -5.63
N PHE A 270 -25.41 -6.93 -4.49
CA PHE A 270 -26.58 -7.26 -3.68
C PHE A 270 -27.75 -6.36 -4.04
N VAL A 271 -28.94 -6.92 -4.31
CA VAL A 271 -30.14 -6.12 -4.63
C VAL A 271 -31.44 -6.79 -4.18
N GLY A 272 -32.37 -6.01 -3.64
CA GLY A 272 -33.73 -6.44 -3.29
C GLY A 272 -34.74 -6.32 -4.44
N SER A 273 -35.77 -7.17 -4.45
CA SER A 273 -36.83 -7.16 -5.45
C SER A 273 -38.22 -7.31 -4.83
N TRP A 274 -39.24 -6.81 -5.56
CA TRP A 274 -40.66 -6.96 -5.19
C TRP A 274 -41.25 -8.35 -5.47
N ASP A 275 -40.42 -9.34 -5.83
CA ASP A 275 -40.78 -10.76 -5.92
C ASP A 275 -40.53 -11.51 -4.61
N ASP A 276 -40.31 -10.74 -3.54
CA ASP A 276 -40.05 -11.19 -2.16
C ASP A 276 -38.61 -11.73 -1.96
N ASN A 277 -37.66 -11.48 -2.89
CA ASN A 277 -36.27 -11.95 -2.80
C ASN A 277 -35.20 -10.85 -2.69
N ILE A 278 -34.03 -11.26 -2.18
CA ILE A 278 -32.73 -10.58 -2.28
C ILE A 278 -31.83 -11.43 -3.18
N TYR A 279 -31.08 -10.80 -4.07
CA TYR A 279 -30.17 -11.46 -5.00
C TYR A 279 -28.74 -11.02 -4.75
N ALA A 280 -27.80 -11.97 -4.81
CA ALA A 280 -26.38 -11.70 -5.05
C ALA A 280 -26.04 -12.06 -6.50
N VAL A 281 -25.42 -11.12 -7.20
CA VAL A 281 -25.14 -11.20 -8.64
C VAL A 281 -23.69 -10.79 -8.88
N ASP A 282 -22.96 -11.56 -9.67
CA ASP A 282 -21.59 -11.25 -10.08
C ASP A 282 -21.53 -9.89 -10.81
N ALA A 283 -20.66 -8.99 -10.35
CA ALA A 283 -20.57 -7.63 -10.86
C ALA A 283 -20.01 -7.55 -12.29
N GLU A 284 -19.11 -8.46 -12.68
CA GLU A 284 -18.52 -8.49 -14.02
C GLU A 284 -19.48 -9.17 -15.03
N THR A 285 -20.06 -10.32 -14.66
CA THR A 285 -20.81 -11.15 -15.63
C THR A 285 -22.32 -10.97 -15.58
N GLY A 286 -22.88 -10.52 -14.46
CA GLY A 286 -24.32 -10.50 -14.22
C GLY A 286 -24.93 -11.89 -13.90
N ASP A 287 -24.11 -12.89 -13.60
CA ASP A 287 -24.57 -14.22 -13.20
C ASP A 287 -25.06 -14.24 -11.73
N GLN A 288 -26.19 -14.87 -11.47
CA GLN A 288 -26.69 -15.03 -10.09
C GLN A 288 -25.77 -15.97 -9.30
N GLN A 289 -25.23 -15.49 -8.18
CA GLN A 289 -24.48 -16.30 -7.22
C GLN A 289 -25.47 -17.02 -6.27
N TRP A 290 -26.30 -16.27 -5.55
CA TRP A 290 -27.34 -16.81 -4.66
C TRP A 290 -28.62 -15.96 -4.64
N VAL A 291 -29.68 -16.50 -4.01
CA VAL A 291 -30.96 -15.81 -3.80
C VAL A 291 -31.54 -16.18 -2.43
N PHE A 292 -32.02 -15.18 -1.68
CA PHE A 292 -32.68 -15.34 -0.39
C PHE A 292 -34.16 -14.95 -0.50
N GLU A 293 -35.08 -15.81 -0.04
CA GLU A 293 -36.54 -15.57 -0.04
C GLU A 293 -36.95 -15.00 1.33
N THR A 294 -37.49 -13.78 1.32
CA THR A 294 -38.17 -13.15 2.47
C THR A 294 -39.69 -13.35 2.35
N ASP A 295 -40.49 -13.06 3.39
CA ASP A 295 -41.95 -13.22 3.34
C ASP A 295 -42.68 -11.99 2.74
N GLY A 296 -41.94 -11.04 2.13
CA GLY A 296 -42.50 -9.87 1.44
C GLY A 296 -41.50 -9.04 0.63
N GLY A 297 -41.99 -8.27 -0.34
CA GLY A 297 -41.14 -7.52 -1.28
C GLY A 297 -40.10 -6.62 -0.62
N VAL A 298 -38.85 -6.69 -1.09
CA VAL A 298 -37.73 -5.92 -0.57
C VAL A 298 -37.62 -4.59 -1.33
N PHE A 299 -37.70 -3.49 -0.58
CA PHE A 299 -37.56 -2.12 -1.10
C PHE A 299 -36.35 -1.40 -0.51
N SER A 300 -36.01 -1.71 0.74
CA SER A 300 -34.79 -1.22 1.38
C SER A 300 -33.55 -1.68 0.61
N TRP A 301 -32.45 -0.97 0.82
CA TRP A 301 -31.18 -1.22 0.16
C TRP A 301 -30.29 -2.04 1.10
N PRO A 302 -29.68 -3.14 0.62
CA PRO A 302 -28.87 -3.99 1.47
C PRO A 302 -27.58 -3.27 1.85
N ILE A 303 -27.20 -3.30 3.12
CA ILE A 303 -25.84 -2.92 3.56
C ILE A 303 -25.09 -4.19 3.94
N VAL A 304 -23.85 -4.32 3.50
CA VAL A 304 -22.95 -5.41 3.87
C VAL A 304 -21.92 -4.88 4.86
N VAL A 305 -21.75 -5.54 6.01
CA VAL A 305 -20.68 -5.28 6.98
C VAL A 305 -20.13 -6.63 7.44
N ASP A 306 -18.80 -6.79 7.40
CA ASP A 306 -18.08 -7.99 7.81
C ASP A 306 -18.67 -9.30 7.23
N GLY A 307 -18.96 -9.30 5.93
CA GLY A 307 -19.57 -10.44 5.24
C GLY A 307 -21.03 -10.73 5.62
N THR A 308 -21.73 -9.80 6.31
CA THR A 308 -23.14 -9.92 6.67
C THR A 308 -23.99 -8.87 5.94
N VAL A 309 -25.01 -9.32 5.20
CA VAL A 309 -26.01 -8.46 4.55
C VAL A 309 -27.14 -8.14 5.55
N PHE A 310 -27.33 -6.86 5.87
CA PHE A 310 -28.48 -6.36 6.62
C PHE A 310 -29.49 -5.70 5.67
N VAL A 311 -30.77 -6.07 5.79
CA VAL A 311 -31.81 -5.60 4.85
C VAL A 311 -33.21 -5.72 5.45
N GLY A 312 -34.06 -4.71 5.19
CA GLY A 312 -35.44 -4.64 5.68
C GLY A 312 -36.49 -5.03 4.64
N SER A 313 -37.54 -5.74 5.06
CA SER A 313 -38.61 -6.23 4.19
C SER A 313 -40.00 -5.69 4.52
N PHE A 314 -40.91 -5.79 3.55
CA PHE A 314 -42.34 -5.46 3.69
C PHE A 314 -43.17 -6.50 4.44
N ASP A 315 -42.58 -7.62 4.85
CA ASP A 315 -43.15 -8.50 5.89
C ASP A 315 -43.08 -7.88 7.30
N GLY A 316 -42.12 -6.97 7.51
CA GLY A 316 -41.87 -6.24 8.76
C GLY A 316 -40.57 -6.62 9.46
N ASN A 317 -39.77 -7.51 8.87
CA ASN A 317 -38.51 -7.99 9.43
C ASN A 317 -37.29 -7.23 8.89
N LEU A 318 -36.34 -6.96 9.79
CA LEU A 318 -34.94 -6.73 9.44
C LEU A 318 -34.23 -8.09 9.46
N TYR A 319 -33.55 -8.43 8.37
CA TYR A 319 -32.79 -9.67 8.22
C TYR A 319 -31.29 -9.39 8.30
N ALA A 320 -30.54 -10.31 8.91
CA ALA A 320 -29.09 -10.46 8.78
C ALA A 320 -28.80 -11.79 8.08
N ILE A 321 -28.10 -11.75 6.96
CA ILE A 321 -27.89 -12.88 6.05
C ILE A 321 -26.39 -12.99 5.74
N GLU A 322 -25.83 -14.19 5.77
CA GLU A 322 -24.43 -14.41 5.35
C GLU A 322 -24.25 -14.07 3.86
N ALA A 323 -23.28 -13.22 3.53
CA ALA A 323 -23.08 -12.69 2.18
C ALA A 323 -22.39 -13.67 1.22
N GLY A 324 -21.68 -14.67 1.75
CA GLY A 324 -20.82 -15.58 0.97
C GLY A 324 -19.50 -14.98 0.49
N ILE A 325 -19.16 -13.76 0.94
CA ILE A 325 -17.95 -12.98 0.64
C ILE A 325 -17.37 -12.38 1.94
N LYS A 326 -16.13 -11.89 1.88
CA LYS A 326 -15.52 -11.08 2.97
C LYS A 326 -15.68 -9.58 2.66
N GLY A 327 -15.54 -8.74 3.69
CA GLY A 327 -15.55 -7.27 3.55
C GLY A 327 -16.90 -6.60 3.79
N SER A 328 -16.93 -5.29 3.56
CA SER A 328 -18.02 -4.36 3.91
C SER A 328 -18.35 -3.44 2.73
N SER A 329 -19.46 -2.69 2.81
CA SER A 329 -19.94 -1.87 1.70
C SER A 329 -19.07 -0.65 1.45
N GLU A 330 -18.48 -0.55 0.26
CA GLU A 330 -17.61 0.55 -0.13
C GLU A 330 -18.18 1.35 -1.31
N GLY A 331 -17.59 2.52 -1.57
CA GLY A 331 -17.96 3.39 -2.70
C GLY A 331 -18.85 4.57 -2.35
N SER A 332 -19.12 5.41 -3.37
CA SER A 332 -19.58 6.79 -3.19
C SER A 332 -20.92 6.97 -2.47
N ARG A 333 -21.71 5.90 -2.29
CA ARG A 333 -22.99 6.03 -1.56
C ARG A 333 -22.86 5.86 -0.05
N VAL A 334 -21.91 5.03 0.38
CA VAL A 334 -21.50 4.88 1.78
C VAL A 334 -20.69 6.11 2.19
N LEU A 335 -19.67 6.47 1.40
CA LEU A 335 -18.79 7.62 1.65
C LEU A 335 -19.55 8.95 1.70
N LEU A 336 -20.51 9.17 0.79
CA LEU A 336 -21.21 10.45 0.62
C LEU A 336 -22.60 10.49 1.29
N GLY A 337 -22.83 9.60 2.27
CA GLY A 337 -24.02 9.62 3.12
C GLY A 337 -25.36 9.56 2.38
N THR A 338 -25.44 8.76 1.30
CA THR A 338 -26.69 8.49 0.54
C THR A 338 -27.19 7.05 0.66
N GLU A 339 -26.37 6.15 1.20
CA GLU A 339 -26.76 4.92 1.89
C GLU A 339 -26.57 5.07 3.40
N GLY A 340 -27.01 4.07 4.17
CA GLY A 340 -26.47 3.86 5.50
C GLY A 340 -24.98 3.54 5.40
N HIS A 341 -24.13 4.25 6.14
CA HIS A 341 -22.71 3.94 6.24
C HIS A 341 -22.43 2.93 7.37
N HIS A 342 -21.17 2.56 7.51
CA HIS A 342 -20.67 1.77 8.63
C HIS A 342 -19.32 2.30 9.15
N GLY A 343 -19.00 1.97 10.42
CA GLY A 343 -17.78 2.42 11.11
C GLY A 343 -17.88 3.77 11.85
N ASP A 344 -16.76 4.20 12.44
CA ASP A 344 -16.57 5.47 13.17
C ASP A 344 -16.67 6.69 12.22
N TRP A 345 -17.89 7.13 11.90
CA TRP A 345 -18.12 8.29 11.03
C TRP A 345 -18.21 9.61 11.82
N GLN A 346 -17.35 10.57 11.48
CA GLN A 346 -17.30 11.93 12.04
C GLN A 346 -17.75 12.97 11.00
N TYR A 347 -17.90 14.24 11.39
CA TYR A 347 -17.96 15.37 10.45
C TYR A 347 -16.64 15.50 9.64
N GLY A 348 -16.45 14.62 8.65
CA GLY A 348 -15.30 14.56 7.74
C GLY A 348 -15.69 14.91 6.31
N ASP A 349 -14.77 15.60 5.63
CA ASP A 349 -14.91 16.20 4.30
C ASP A 349 -15.59 15.28 3.27
N GLN A 350 -16.79 15.66 2.82
CA GLN A 350 -17.41 15.07 1.63
C GLN A 350 -17.04 15.95 0.44
N SER A 351 -15.89 15.68 -0.16
CA SER A 351 -15.41 16.31 -1.39
C SER A 351 -15.57 15.37 -2.60
N MET A 352 -15.98 15.93 -3.74
CA MET A 352 -15.81 15.34 -5.07
C MET A 352 -14.60 16.04 -5.59
N SER A 353 -13.50 15.45 -5.17
CA SER A 353 -12.44 15.19 -6.09
C SER A 353 -12.90 14.35 -7.32
N ASP A 354 -13.81 14.90 -8.12
CA ASP A 354 -13.98 14.54 -9.54
C ASP A 354 -12.75 15.00 -10.38
N ASP A 355 -11.72 15.53 -9.71
CA ASP A 355 -10.30 15.61 -10.07
C ASP A 355 -9.36 15.16 -8.90
N HIS A 356 -9.71 14.09 -8.15
CA HIS A 356 -8.70 13.13 -7.63
C HIS A 356 -8.81 11.88 -8.50
N PRO A 357 -8.04 11.83 -9.59
CA PRO A 357 -7.74 10.57 -10.23
C PRO A 357 -7.11 9.69 -9.14
N LYS A 358 -7.60 8.43 -9.03
CA LYS A 358 -7.25 7.48 -7.96
C LYS A 358 -5.80 7.68 -7.52
N GLY A 359 -5.58 7.91 -6.22
CA GLY A 359 -4.25 8.26 -5.70
C GLY A 359 -3.98 9.72 -5.32
N ALA A 360 -4.97 10.57 -5.06
CA ALA A 360 -4.70 11.91 -4.49
C ALA A 360 -5.37 12.16 -3.13
N ASP A 361 -6.02 11.15 -2.56
CA ASP A 361 -6.74 11.24 -1.30
C ASP A 361 -5.75 11.27 -0.10
N GLN A 362 -5.75 12.37 0.67
CA GLN A 362 -4.92 12.50 1.85
C GLN A 362 -5.45 11.61 2.99
N GLN A 363 -4.71 10.55 3.33
CA GLN A 363 -5.03 9.66 4.44
C GLN A 363 -4.78 10.33 5.80
N TRP A 364 -3.60 10.94 5.97
CA TRP A 364 -3.27 11.72 7.17
C TRP A 364 -2.17 12.76 6.91
N VAL A 365 -2.01 13.68 7.85
CA VAL A 365 -0.95 14.70 7.82
C VAL A 365 -0.33 14.87 9.22
N PHE A 366 1.00 14.89 9.27
CA PHE A 366 1.78 15.09 10.49
C PHE A 366 2.56 16.42 10.43
N GLU A 367 2.17 17.39 11.28
CA GLU A 367 2.80 18.71 11.36
C GLU A 367 4.10 18.67 12.20
N THR A 368 5.22 19.05 11.59
CA THR A 368 6.50 19.29 12.31
C THR A 368 6.73 20.79 12.52
N GLY A 369 7.75 21.16 13.30
CA GLY A 369 8.08 22.55 13.59
C GLY A 369 8.81 23.30 12.45
N GLY A 370 9.09 22.66 11.31
CA GLY A 370 9.92 23.19 10.24
C GLY A 370 9.86 22.40 8.93
N PRO A 371 10.40 22.93 7.82
CA PRO A 371 10.31 22.28 6.50
C PRO A 371 10.87 20.86 6.46
N ILE A 372 10.23 19.98 5.68
CA ILE A 372 10.67 18.61 5.45
C ILE A 372 11.11 18.45 3.99
N ASP A 373 12.42 18.51 3.74
CA ASP A 373 13.00 18.22 2.42
C ASP A 373 13.72 16.86 2.36
N SER A 374 13.91 16.19 3.51
CA SER A 374 14.42 14.81 3.55
C SER A 374 13.35 13.83 3.06
N SER A 375 13.74 12.78 2.34
CA SER A 375 12.79 11.75 1.90
C SER A 375 12.45 10.83 3.08
N PRO A 376 11.16 10.51 3.32
CA PRO A 376 10.78 9.58 4.37
C PRO A 376 11.24 8.15 4.05
N THR A 377 11.57 7.39 5.08
CA THR A 377 11.86 5.97 5.00
C THR A 377 10.79 5.18 5.74
N VAL A 378 10.21 4.16 5.12
CA VAL A 378 9.14 3.37 5.75
C VAL A 378 9.58 1.92 5.95
N VAL A 379 9.60 1.47 7.20
CA VAL A 379 9.99 0.12 7.63
C VAL A 379 9.14 -0.30 8.83
N ASP A 380 8.70 -1.57 8.87
CA ASP A 380 8.00 -2.20 10.00
C ASP A 380 6.82 -1.37 10.57
N GLY A 381 6.00 -0.79 9.68
CA GLY A 381 4.84 0.02 10.07
C GLY A 381 5.17 1.44 10.55
N THR A 382 6.40 1.90 10.34
CA THR A 382 6.89 3.19 10.86
C THR A 382 7.54 4.03 9.76
N VAL A 383 7.15 5.30 9.69
CA VAL A 383 7.71 6.34 8.80
C VAL A 383 8.76 7.15 9.57
N PHE A 384 10.01 7.07 9.13
CA PHE A 384 11.14 7.85 9.66
C PHE A 384 11.43 9.05 8.76
N VAL A 385 11.47 10.26 9.33
CA VAL A 385 11.72 11.49 8.55
C VAL A 385 12.48 12.56 9.34
N GLY A 386 13.35 13.31 8.66
CA GLY A 386 14.08 14.44 9.23
C GLY A 386 13.42 15.79 8.90
N SER A 387 13.26 16.67 9.89
CA SER A 387 12.74 18.03 9.72
C SER A 387 13.80 19.10 10.02
N ARG A 388 13.69 20.25 9.34
CA ARG A 388 14.52 21.44 9.59
C ARG A 388 14.25 22.12 10.93
N ASP A 389 13.36 21.59 11.77
CA ASP A 389 13.19 21.99 13.17
C ASP A 389 14.22 21.36 14.14
N GLU A 390 15.25 20.72 13.59
CA GLU A 390 16.37 20.06 14.28
C GLU A 390 16.06 18.64 14.80
N ASN A 391 14.94 18.01 14.41
CA ASN A 391 14.52 16.67 14.87
C ASN A 391 14.46 15.59 13.77
N LEU A 392 14.71 14.35 14.18
CA LEU A 392 14.30 13.12 13.51
C LEU A 392 12.99 12.63 14.15
N TYR A 393 12.03 12.24 13.33
CA TYR A 393 10.72 11.74 13.76
C TYR A 393 10.54 10.27 13.37
N ALA A 394 9.81 9.53 14.20
CA ALA A 394 9.18 8.26 13.85
C ALA A 394 7.66 8.42 14.03
N VAL A 395 6.93 8.09 12.98
CA VAL A 395 5.49 8.30 12.84
C VAL A 395 4.85 6.97 12.43
N ASP A 396 3.70 6.64 12.99
CA ASP A 396 2.97 5.43 12.64
C ASP A 396 2.44 5.49 11.21
N VAL A 397 2.61 4.40 10.44
CA VAL A 397 2.24 4.37 9.02
C VAL A 397 0.72 4.43 8.80
N GLU A 398 -0.06 3.82 9.71
CA GLU A 398 -1.52 3.72 9.57
C GLU A 398 -2.21 4.99 10.09
N THR A 399 -1.77 5.53 11.23
CA THR A 399 -2.50 6.62 11.93
C THR A 399 -1.88 8.01 11.80
N GLY A 400 -0.62 8.13 11.39
CA GLY A 400 0.12 9.40 11.44
C GLY A 400 0.51 9.84 12.86
N ASP A 401 0.34 8.98 13.87
CA ASP A 401 0.71 9.30 15.26
C ASP A 401 2.22 9.29 15.47
N GLN A 402 2.74 10.30 16.16
CA GLN A 402 4.15 10.35 16.51
C GLN A 402 4.53 9.29 17.57
N GLN A 403 5.23 8.25 17.15
CA GLN A 403 5.78 7.23 18.04
C GLN A 403 6.92 7.80 18.91
N TRP A 404 7.90 8.46 18.29
CA TRP A 404 8.97 9.18 18.99
C TRP A 404 9.57 10.33 18.17
N ALA A 405 10.33 11.20 18.83
CA ALA A 405 11.07 12.31 18.22
C ALA A 405 12.42 12.52 18.92
N LEU A 406 13.48 12.73 18.13
CA LEU A 406 14.87 12.84 18.60
C LEU A 406 15.54 14.13 18.07
N PRO A 407 15.94 15.09 18.94
CA PRO A 407 16.62 16.33 18.53
C PRO A 407 18.12 16.11 18.26
N ILE A 408 18.50 16.03 16.98
CA ILE A 408 19.87 15.75 16.51
C ILE A 408 20.34 16.68 15.36
N ASN A 409 19.73 17.86 15.19
CA ASN A 409 20.11 18.86 14.18
C ASN A 409 20.14 18.29 12.76
N VAL A 410 19.17 17.46 12.40
CA VAL A 410 19.11 16.71 11.13
C VAL A 410 19.41 17.62 9.92
N ALA A 411 20.31 17.17 9.05
CA ALA A 411 20.61 17.83 7.78
C ALA A 411 19.58 17.44 6.71
N ASN A 412 19.80 17.82 5.44
CA ASN A 412 19.02 17.30 4.32
C ASN A 412 19.37 15.83 3.95
N SER A 413 19.75 15.03 4.95
CA SER A 413 20.00 13.59 4.81
C SER A 413 18.66 12.87 4.96
N SER A 414 18.31 12.03 4.00
CA SER A 414 17.20 11.09 4.24
C SER A 414 17.67 10.03 5.25
N PRO A 415 16.81 9.54 6.15
CA PRO A 415 17.13 8.41 7.01
C PRO A 415 17.43 7.15 6.19
N THR A 416 18.08 6.16 6.79
CA THR A 416 18.30 4.84 6.21
C THR A 416 18.19 3.82 7.32
N VAL A 417 17.31 2.83 7.18
CA VAL A 417 16.99 1.86 8.25
C VAL A 417 17.43 0.47 7.84
N VAL A 418 18.33 -0.13 8.62
CA VAL A 418 18.85 -1.50 8.42
C VAL A 418 19.07 -2.14 9.78
N ASP A 419 18.70 -3.41 9.95
CA ASP A 419 18.84 -4.19 11.19
C ASP A 419 18.28 -3.50 12.46
N GLY A 420 17.19 -2.73 12.31
CA GLY A 420 16.59 -1.96 13.41
C GLY A 420 17.37 -0.70 13.82
N ILE A 421 18.33 -0.25 13.00
CA ILE A 421 19.12 0.96 13.23
C ILE A 421 18.81 1.99 12.13
N VAL A 422 18.40 3.18 12.54
CA VAL A 422 18.24 4.37 11.69
C VAL A 422 19.58 5.11 11.63
N PHE A 423 20.15 5.23 10.44
CA PHE A 423 21.31 6.06 10.13
C PHE A 423 20.85 7.39 9.52
N VAL A 424 21.31 8.51 10.06
CA VAL A 424 20.95 9.84 9.53
C VAL A 424 22.04 10.89 9.77
N GLY A 425 22.25 11.76 8.78
CA GLY A 425 23.23 12.84 8.81
C GLY A 425 22.75 14.11 9.53
N GLY A 426 23.65 14.70 10.32
CA GLY A 426 23.45 15.94 11.08
C GLY A 426 24.16 17.15 10.46
N SER A 427 23.51 18.31 10.56
CA SER A 427 24.08 19.61 10.19
C SER A 427 25.15 20.11 11.16
N ASP A 428 25.27 19.46 12.33
CA ASP A 428 26.23 19.69 13.40
C ASP A 428 27.51 18.84 13.30
N PHE A 429 27.74 18.25 12.11
CA PHE A 429 28.93 17.50 11.70
C PHE A 429 29.01 16.10 12.31
N ASN A 430 27.88 15.39 12.30
CA ASN A 430 27.75 14.04 12.83
C ASN A 430 26.99 13.14 11.85
N LEU A 431 27.34 11.85 11.83
CA LEU A 431 26.42 10.77 11.46
C LEU A 431 25.89 10.14 12.74
N TYR A 432 24.57 9.99 12.84
CA TYR A 432 23.88 9.34 13.95
C TYR A 432 23.47 7.92 13.59
N ALA A 433 23.61 7.01 14.55
CA ALA A 433 22.93 5.71 14.55
C ALA A 433 21.94 5.68 15.72
N VAL A 434 20.68 5.41 15.43
CA VAL A 434 19.55 5.51 16.35
C VAL A 434 18.76 4.19 16.32
N ASP A 435 18.33 3.73 17.48
CA ASP A 435 17.47 2.56 17.62
C ASP A 435 16.06 2.85 17.04
N ALA A 436 15.62 2.06 16.05
CA ALA A 436 14.39 2.34 15.30
C ALA A 436 13.12 2.23 16.17
N ASP A 437 13.07 1.26 17.10
CA ASP A 437 11.92 1.06 18.01
C ASP A 437 11.78 2.20 19.03
N THR A 438 12.91 2.73 19.54
CA THR A 438 12.91 3.57 20.76
C THR A 438 13.37 5.01 20.56
N GLY A 439 14.04 5.32 19.46
CA GLY A 439 14.72 6.60 19.26
C GLY A 439 15.98 6.77 20.12
N ASP A 440 16.46 5.73 20.82
CA ASP A 440 17.67 5.82 21.63
C ASP A 440 18.94 5.84 20.73
N GLN A 441 19.78 6.85 20.93
CA GLN A 441 21.03 7.02 20.17
C GLN A 441 22.05 5.92 20.53
N GLN A 442 22.36 5.03 19.58
CA GLN A 442 23.32 3.93 19.74
C GLN A 442 24.77 4.43 19.67
N TRP A 443 25.13 5.15 18.60
CA TRP A 443 26.45 5.75 18.43
C TRP A 443 26.40 7.02 17.57
N VAL A 444 27.51 7.78 17.60
CA VAL A 444 27.72 9.00 16.79
C VAL A 444 29.12 8.99 16.21
N PHE A 445 29.24 9.39 14.94
CA PHE A 445 30.50 9.58 14.26
C PHE A 445 30.71 11.06 13.89
N GLU A 446 31.77 11.68 14.45
CA GLU A 446 32.11 13.10 14.22
C GLU A 446 32.89 13.29 12.90
N THR A 447 32.49 14.26 12.07
CA THR A 447 33.15 14.66 10.81
C THR A 447 33.70 16.11 10.86
N GLU A 448 34.46 16.56 9.86
CA GLU A 448 34.89 17.98 9.77
C GLU A 448 33.89 18.88 9.02
N GLY A 449 32.93 18.30 8.28
CA GLY A 449 31.81 18.98 7.61
C GLY A 449 30.43 18.40 7.97
N ALA A 450 29.35 19.01 7.45
CA ALA A 450 28.00 18.48 7.63
C ALA A 450 27.78 17.19 6.84
N VAL A 451 26.96 16.28 7.36
CA VAL A 451 26.55 15.05 6.68
C VAL A 451 25.17 15.28 6.08
N SER A 452 25.11 15.68 4.82
CA SER A 452 23.88 15.94 4.07
C SER A 452 23.49 14.81 3.13
N SER A 453 24.43 13.95 2.74
CA SER A 453 24.13 12.75 1.97
C SER A 453 23.36 11.75 2.83
N SER A 454 22.33 11.12 2.26
CA SER A 454 21.76 9.90 2.83
C SER A 454 22.85 8.82 2.92
N ALA A 455 22.78 7.99 3.95
CA ALA A 455 23.74 6.91 4.15
C ALA A 455 23.37 5.69 3.28
N THR A 456 24.36 4.92 2.84
CA THR A 456 24.14 3.64 2.17
C THR A 456 24.85 2.56 2.96
N VAL A 457 24.09 1.60 3.48
CA VAL A 457 24.64 0.46 4.20
C VAL A 457 24.80 -0.69 3.22
N VAL A 458 25.90 -1.44 3.25
CA VAL A 458 26.08 -2.75 2.58
C VAL A 458 27.03 -3.59 3.42
N ASP A 459 26.76 -4.89 3.59
CA ASP A 459 27.62 -5.84 4.33
C ASP A 459 28.07 -5.35 5.73
N GLY A 460 27.14 -4.74 6.49
CA GLY A 460 27.42 -4.18 7.81
C GLY A 460 28.35 -2.94 7.80
N THR A 461 28.53 -2.30 6.66
CA THR A 461 29.34 -1.08 6.47
C THR A 461 28.47 0.06 5.98
N VAL A 462 28.53 1.20 6.67
CA VAL A 462 27.82 2.44 6.31
C VAL A 462 28.75 3.34 5.51
N PHE A 463 28.38 3.59 4.26
CA PHE A 463 29.02 4.54 3.36
C PHE A 463 28.23 5.84 3.35
N PHE A 464 28.92 6.97 3.54
CA PHE A 464 28.32 8.30 3.54
C PHE A 464 29.39 9.33 3.22
N ASN A 465 28.99 10.57 2.94
CA ASN A 465 29.94 11.64 2.69
C ASN A 465 29.66 12.87 3.57
N SER A 466 30.67 13.72 3.68
CA SER A 466 30.61 14.95 4.48
C SER A 466 31.09 16.14 3.64
N ILE A 467 30.27 17.19 3.55
CA ILE A 467 30.46 18.28 2.58
C ILE A 467 31.80 18.99 2.83
N ASN A 468 32.64 19.07 1.79
CA ASN A 468 34.01 19.60 1.83
C ASN A 468 35.01 18.82 2.70
N ASP A 469 34.72 17.55 3.03
CA ASP A 469 35.58 16.69 3.86
C ASP A 469 35.97 15.38 3.14
N ASN A 470 35.34 14.24 3.46
CA ASN A 470 35.66 12.94 2.86
C ASN A 470 34.40 12.13 2.50
N LEU A 471 34.58 11.14 1.62
CA LEU A 471 33.77 9.92 1.61
C LEU A 471 34.26 9.00 2.73
N TYR A 472 33.35 8.44 3.52
CA TYR A 472 33.62 7.59 4.67
C TYR A 472 33.05 6.19 4.50
N ALA A 473 33.71 5.21 5.11
CA ALA A 473 33.15 3.91 5.43
C ALA A 473 33.32 3.65 6.93
N VAL A 474 32.22 3.38 7.63
CA VAL A 474 32.18 3.05 9.07
C VAL A 474 31.44 1.74 9.30
N ASP A 475 31.85 1.00 10.31
CA ASP A 475 31.18 -0.22 10.77
C ASP A 475 29.79 0.12 11.35
N ALA A 476 28.73 -0.57 10.88
CA ALA A 476 27.34 -0.24 11.20
C ALA A 476 26.96 -0.52 12.67
N GLU A 477 27.50 -1.57 13.28
CA GLU A 477 27.23 -1.90 14.69
C GLU A 477 27.96 -0.93 15.64
N THR A 478 29.18 -0.51 15.32
CA THR A 478 30.07 0.17 16.28
C THR A 478 30.47 1.60 15.93
N GLY A 479 30.12 2.10 14.73
CA GLY A 479 30.52 3.43 14.24
C GLY A 479 32.04 3.57 14.01
N GLN A 480 32.79 2.47 13.95
CA GLN A 480 34.25 2.54 13.79
C GLN A 480 34.62 2.79 12.33
N GLN A 481 35.41 3.85 12.08
CA GLN A 481 35.97 4.13 10.76
C GLN A 481 36.81 2.96 10.24
N GLN A 482 36.41 2.42 9.09
CA GLN A 482 37.18 1.46 8.31
C GLN A 482 38.19 2.21 7.43
N TRP A 483 37.69 3.15 6.62
CA TRP A 483 38.51 4.05 5.78
C TRP A 483 37.85 5.43 5.58
N ALA A 484 38.61 6.38 5.04
CA ALA A 484 38.11 7.67 4.57
C ALA A 484 38.92 8.14 3.36
N LEU A 485 38.24 8.64 2.33
CA LEU A 485 38.82 9.10 1.07
C LEU A 485 38.59 10.62 0.89
N PRO A 486 39.65 11.45 0.87
CA PRO A 486 39.55 12.88 0.65
C PRO A 486 39.29 13.21 -0.83
N ILE A 487 38.03 13.16 -1.21
CA ILE A 487 37.46 13.68 -2.46
C ILE A 487 36.50 14.83 -2.11
N ASP A 488 36.53 15.92 -2.87
CA ASP A 488 35.71 17.13 -2.60
C ASP A 488 34.23 16.87 -2.93
N VAL A 489 33.55 16.07 -2.11
CA VAL A 489 32.18 15.53 -2.28
C VAL A 489 31.07 16.59 -2.24
N THR A 490 29.98 16.28 -2.95
CA THR A 490 28.67 16.96 -2.92
C THR A 490 27.68 16.22 -2.03
N ASP A 491 26.48 16.77 -1.88
CA ASP A 491 25.30 16.12 -1.29
C ASP A 491 24.82 14.83 -2.03
N SER A 492 25.53 14.42 -3.09
CA SER A 492 25.30 13.17 -3.86
C SER A 492 25.48 11.96 -2.95
N SER A 493 24.40 11.23 -2.63
CA SER A 493 24.51 10.03 -1.81
C SER A 493 25.35 8.96 -2.52
N PRO A 494 26.21 8.21 -1.81
CA PRO A 494 26.97 7.14 -2.42
C PRO A 494 26.03 6.03 -2.90
N THR A 495 26.45 5.25 -3.88
CA THR A 495 25.71 4.06 -4.34
C THR A 495 26.69 2.92 -4.44
N VAL A 496 26.34 1.74 -3.91
CA VAL A 496 27.28 0.62 -3.79
C VAL A 496 26.75 -0.57 -4.56
N VAL A 497 27.50 -1.01 -5.58
CA VAL A 497 27.17 -2.18 -6.41
C VAL A 497 28.45 -2.96 -6.70
N ASP A 498 28.39 -4.29 -6.56
CA ASP A 498 29.49 -5.23 -6.85
C ASP A 498 30.84 -4.80 -6.26
N GLY A 499 30.83 -4.47 -4.96
CA GLY A 499 32.02 -4.04 -4.22
C GLY A 499 32.58 -2.67 -4.63
N THR A 500 31.82 -1.86 -5.36
CA THR A 500 32.24 -0.54 -5.86
C THR A 500 31.28 0.55 -5.40
N VAL A 501 31.84 1.58 -4.75
CA VAL A 501 31.14 2.80 -4.32
C VAL A 501 31.24 3.86 -5.41
N TYR A 502 30.10 4.33 -5.88
CA TYR A 502 29.92 5.38 -6.87
C TYR A 502 29.48 6.67 -6.18
N VAL A 503 30.14 7.80 -6.45
CA VAL A 503 29.79 9.09 -5.80
C VAL A 503 30.14 10.33 -6.64
N GLY A 504 29.29 11.36 -6.58
CA GLY A 504 29.50 12.67 -7.20
C GLY A 504 30.47 13.60 -6.45
N SER A 505 30.96 14.64 -7.12
CA SER A 505 31.89 15.61 -6.53
C SER A 505 31.74 17.05 -7.06
N THR A 506 32.11 18.01 -6.20
CA THR A 506 32.18 19.45 -6.48
C THR A 506 33.28 19.84 -7.46
N ASN A 507 34.23 18.94 -7.75
CA ASN A 507 35.35 19.22 -8.64
C ASN A 507 35.04 18.94 -10.14
N ASN A 508 33.75 18.82 -10.50
CA ASN A 508 33.24 18.40 -11.80
C ASN A 508 33.73 16.99 -12.19
N SER A 509 33.65 16.06 -11.25
CA SER A 509 33.96 14.66 -11.51
C SER A 509 32.99 13.72 -10.83
N PHE A 510 32.96 12.49 -11.33
CA PHE A 510 32.26 11.35 -10.78
C PHE A 510 33.26 10.20 -10.54
N TYR A 511 33.17 9.51 -9.41
CA TYR A 511 34.17 8.56 -8.93
C TYR A 511 33.60 7.16 -8.75
N ALA A 512 34.42 6.15 -9.08
CA ALA A 512 34.27 4.78 -8.61
C ALA A 512 35.40 4.44 -7.65
N VAL A 513 35.06 3.86 -6.50
CA VAL A 513 35.94 3.60 -5.36
C VAL A 513 35.71 2.16 -4.88
N ASP A 514 36.77 1.43 -4.60
CA ASP A 514 36.69 0.08 -4.04
C ASP A 514 36.11 0.12 -2.61
N ALA A 515 35.03 -0.64 -2.37
CA ALA A 515 34.27 -0.58 -1.12
C ALA A 515 35.04 -1.14 0.10
N GLU A 516 35.91 -2.13 -0.09
CA GLU A 516 36.71 -2.72 1.01
C GLU A 516 37.87 -1.79 1.40
N THR A 517 38.53 -1.14 0.43
CA THR A 517 39.80 -0.45 0.65
C THR A 517 39.72 1.08 0.63
N GLY A 518 38.69 1.66 0.00
CA GLY A 518 38.63 3.09 -0.29
C GLY A 518 39.57 3.53 -1.42
N ASP A 519 40.21 2.61 -2.15
CA ASP A 519 41.07 2.94 -3.28
C ASP A 519 40.25 3.37 -4.51
N GLN A 520 40.58 4.51 -5.12
CA GLN A 520 39.94 4.98 -6.35
C GLN A 520 40.22 4.02 -7.51
N GLN A 521 39.17 3.47 -8.12
CA GLN A 521 39.25 2.61 -9.31
C GLN A 521 39.37 3.46 -10.58
N TRP A 522 38.41 4.36 -10.82
CA TRP A 522 38.41 5.30 -11.94
C TRP A 522 37.76 6.65 -11.59
N VAL A 523 37.84 7.62 -12.49
CA VAL A 523 37.21 8.95 -12.37
C VAL A 523 36.82 9.47 -13.76
N VAL A 524 35.65 10.08 -13.85
CA VAL A 524 35.10 10.69 -15.07
C VAL A 524 34.98 12.20 -14.86
N GLU A 525 35.55 13.01 -15.77
CA GLU A 525 35.36 14.46 -15.78
C GLU A 525 34.00 14.82 -16.42
N THR A 526 33.14 15.51 -15.68
CA THR A 526 31.83 16.00 -16.14
C THR A 526 31.90 17.48 -16.53
N THR A 527 30.88 18.01 -17.22
CA THR A 527 30.87 19.44 -17.63
C THR A 527 30.49 20.41 -16.50
N GLY A 528 30.14 19.90 -15.33
CA GLY A 528 29.78 20.66 -14.12
C GLY A 528 29.65 19.75 -12.90
N VAL A 529 29.34 20.34 -11.75
CA VAL A 529 29.21 19.63 -10.47
C VAL A 529 28.12 18.55 -10.55
N VAL A 530 28.39 17.38 -9.96
CA VAL A 530 27.52 16.21 -9.89
C VAL A 530 26.78 16.22 -8.56
N TYR A 531 25.45 16.43 -8.58
CA TYR A 531 24.64 16.59 -7.35
C TYR A 531 23.74 15.40 -7.06
N SER A 532 23.16 14.77 -8.10
CA SER A 532 22.33 13.57 -7.94
C SER A 532 23.12 12.40 -7.35
N SER A 533 22.48 11.54 -6.58
CA SER A 533 23.03 10.21 -6.27
C SER A 533 23.10 9.38 -7.56
N PRO A 534 24.16 8.58 -7.80
CA PRO A 534 24.25 7.72 -8.98
C PRO A 534 23.22 6.58 -8.95
N THR A 535 22.97 5.94 -10.09
CA THR A 535 22.18 4.71 -10.18
C THR A 535 22.85 3.75 -11.13
N VAL A 536 22.98 2.48 -10.77
CA VAL A 536 23.72 1.49 -11.56
C VAL A 536 22.79 0.34 -11.94
N VAL A 537 22.59 0.15 -13.24
CA VAL A 537 21.76 -0.93 -13.82
C VAL A 537 22.47 -1.45 -15.07
N ASP A 538 22.49 -2.77 -15.27
CA ASP A 538 23.07 -3.44 -16.44
C ASP A 538 24.47 -2.93 -16.84
N ALA A 539 25.37 -2.91 -15.86
CA ALA A 539 26.75 -2.40 -15.97
C ALA A 539 26.87 -0.94 -16.47
N THR A 540 25.80 -0.14 -16.33
CA THR A 540 25.75 1.27 -16.71
C THR A 540 25.40 2.12 -15.50
N VAL A 541 26.19 3.17 -15.26
CA VAL A 541 25.94 4.18 -14.24
C VAL A 541 25.27 5.40 -14.87
N PHE A 542 24.08 5.72 -14.37
CA PHE A 542 23.32 6.91 -14.70
C PHE A 542 23.54 7.97 -13.62
N VAL A 543 23.92 9.18 -14.01
CA VAL A 543 24.19 10.26 -13.06
C VAL A 543 23.92 11.66 -13.66
N GLY A 544 23.32 12.54 -12.86
CA GLY A 544 23.01 13.92 -13.17
C GLY A 544 24.07 14.92 -12.71
N GLY A 545 24.25 15.98 -13.49
CA GLY A 545 25.10 17.10 -13.14
C GLY A 545 24.52 18.46 -13.55
N SER A 546 25.28 19.51 -13.28
CA SER A 546 24.85 20.91 -13.42
C SER A 546 24.39 21.34 -14.82
N TYR A 547 24.71 20.56 -15.86
CA TYR A 547 24.50 20.88 -17.28
C TYR A 547 24.21 19.64 -18.15
N GLY A 548 23.58 18.61 -17.58
CA GLY A 548 23.22 17.39 -18.30
C GLY A 548 23.25 16.11 -17.48
N PHE A 549 22.78 15.04 -18.11
CA PHE A 549 22.65 13.69 -17.56
C PHE A 549 23.54 12.72 -18.35
N TYR A 550 24.22 11.80 -17.66
CA TYR A 550 25.30 10.98 -18.20
C TYR A 550 25.00 9.50 -18.01
N ALA A 551 25.25 8.69 -19.04
CA ALA A 551 25.39 7.24 -18.93
C ALA A 551 26.85 6.84 -19.14
N VAL A 552 27.37 6.03 -18.22
CA VAL A 552 28.80 5.69 -18.12
C VAL A 552 28.94 4.19 -17.87
N ASP A 553 29.86 3.52 -18.56
CA ASP A 553 30.18 2.11 -18.31
C ASP A 553 30.77 1.91 -16.89
N ALA A 554 30.17 1.01 -16.11
CA ALA A 554 30.47 0.83 -14.68
C ALA A 554 31.87 0.22 -14.43
N GLU A 555 32.36 -0.66 -15.30
CA GLU A 555 33.69 -1.27 -15.15
C GLU A 555 34.81 -0.27 -15.51
N THR A 556 34.60 0.54 -16.55
CA THR A 556 35.68 1.32 -17.18
C THR A 556 35.63 2.82 -16.96
N GLY A 557 34.46 3.39 -16.64
CA GLY A 557 34.23 4.83 -16.65
C GLY A 557 34.11 5.43 -18.07
N ASP A 558 34.04 4.62 -19.13
CA ASP A 558 33.86 5.15 -20.49
C ASP A 558 32.42 5.69 -20.68
N GLN A 559 32.31 6.96 -21.09
CA GLN A 559 31.03 7.62 -21.34
C GLN A 559 30.31 6.97 -22.54
N GLN A 560 29.12 6.42 -22.30
CA GLN A 560 28.27 5.82 -23.34
C GLN A 560 27.50 6.90 -24.11
N TRP A 561 26.71 7.70 -23.40
CA TRP A 561 25.93 8.82 -23.95
C TRP A 561 25.76 9.97 -22.95
N VAL A 562 25.30 11.13 -23.44
CA VAL A 562 24.97 12.32 -22.63
C VAL A 562 23.71 12.97 -23.16
N PHE A 563 22.80 13.29 -22.25
CA PHE A 563 21.57 14.03 -22.51
C PHE A 563 21.73 15.50 -22.04
N GLU A 564 21.39 16.45 -22.92
CA GLU A 564 21.47 17.89 -22.62
C GLU A 564 20.20 18.36 -21.89
N ALA A 565 20.24 18.37 -20.55
CA ALA A 565 19.21 18.92 -19.67
C ALA A 565 19.68 20.18 -18.93
N GLY A 566 18.81 20.75 -18.09
CA GLY A 566 19.19 21.70 -17.05
C GLY A 566 20.11 21.11 -15.97
N GLY A 567 20.05 21.69 -14.77
CA GLY A 567 20.76 21.13 -13.62
C GLY A 567 19.98 19.95 -13.05
N VAL A 568 20.53 18.75 -13.17
CA VAL A 568 19.91 17.52 -12.64
C VAL A 568 20.35 17.35 -11.18
N TYR A 569 19.41 17.52 -10.26
CA TYR A 569 19.63 17.36 -8.81
C TYR A 569 18.95 16.09 -8.26
N SER A 570 17.86 15.66 -8.89
CA SER A 570 17.17 14.41 -8.57
C SER A 570 18.06 13.20 -8.82
N SER A 571 17.95 12.16 -7.98
CA SER A 571 18.55 10.85 -8.26
C SER A 571 17.69 10.10 -9.28
N PRO A 572 18.26 9.48 -10.33
CA PRO A 572 17.48 8.86 -11.39
C PRO A 572 16.89 7.51 -11.00
N THR A 573 15.79 7.14 -11.65
CA THR A 573 15.11 5.84 -11.47
C THR A 573 15.05 5.10 -12.78
N VAL A 574 15.48 3.84 -12.80
CA VAL A 574 15.53 2.98 -13.98
C VAL A 574 14.58 1.81 -13.80
N ILE A 575 13.74 1.56 -14.80
CA ILE A 575 12.82 0.42 -14.91
C ILE A 575 12.51 0.18 -16.40
N ASP A 576 12.37 -1.09 -16.81
CA ASP A 576 11.97 -1.52 -18.16
C ASP A 576 12.69 -0.87 -19.37
N GLY A 577 13.96 -0.51 -19.20
CA GLY A 577 14.78 0.12 -20.26
C GLY A 577 14.60 1.64 -20.39
N THR A 578 13.87 2.26 -19.46
CA THR A 578 13.70 3.71 -19.36
C THR A 578 14.35 4.24 -18.09
N VAL A 579 14.97 5.42 -18.18
CA VAL A 579 15.48 6.18 -17.05
C VAL A 579 14.71 7.50 -16.88
N PHE A 580 14.16 7.68 -15.68
CA PHE A 580 13.41 8.85 -15.25
C PHE A 580 14.29 9.77 -14.38
N PHE A 581 14.27 11.08 -14.64
CA PHE A 581 14.94 12.07 -13.79
C PHE A 581 14.29 13.45 -13.88
N GLY A 582 14.37 14.19 -12.77
CA GLY A 582 13.95 15.58 -12.63
C GLY A 582 15.08 16.59 -12.90
N SER A 583 14.72 17.71 -13.52
CA SER A 583 15.62 18.84 -13.80
C SER A 583 14.80 20.14 -13.72
N ASP A 584 14.66 20.83 -14.85
CA ASP A 584 13.69 21.87 -15.12
C ASP A 584 12.29 21.31 -15.42
N ASN A 585 12.19 20.01 -15.71
CA ASN A 585 10.98 19.23 -15.99
C ASN A 585 11.24 17.76 -15.57
N LEU A 586 10.25 16.87 -15.68
CA LEU A 586 10.44 15.41 -15.56
C LEU A 586 10.75 14.83 -16.95
N TYR A 587 11.85 14.08 -17.08
CA TYR A 587 12.29 13.47 -18.33
C TYR A 587 12.26 11.94 -18.26
N ALA A 588 11.82 11.32 -19.35
CA ALA A 588 12.00 9.90 -19.62
C ALA A 588 12.93 9.70 -20.83
N VAL A 589 13.97 8.89 -20.65
CA VAL A 589 15.03 8.67 -21.64
C VAL A 589 15.30 7.18 -21.77
N ASP A 590 15.56 6.71 -22.99
CA ASP A 590 15.94 5.33 -23.28
C ASP A 590 17.34 4.99 -22.75
N THR A 591 17.48 3.89 -22.00
CA THR A 591 18.73 3.55 -21.30
C THR A 591 19.90 3.21 -22.23
N GLU A 592 19.65 2.59 -23.39
CA GLU A 592 20.71 2.20 -24.33
C GLU A 592 21.20 3.38 -25.19
N THR A 593 20.30 4.25 -25.61
CA THR A 593 20.55 5.25 -26.66
C THR A 593 20.68 6.68 -26.15
N GLY A 594 20.08 7.00 -24.99
CA GLY A 594 19.94 8.36 -24.52
C GLY A 594 18.93 9.22 -25.31
N GLU A 595 18.07 8.61 -26.13
CA GLU A 595 17.00 9.32 -26.83
C GLU A 595 15.81 9.62 -25.89
N GLN A 596 15.28 10.83 -25.95
CA GLN A 596 14.10 11.23 -25.17
C GLN A 596 12.87 10.44 -25.63
N GLN A 597 12.19 9.78 -24.69
CA GLN A 597 10.89 9.14 -24.94
C GLN A 597 9.77 10.18 -24.78
N TRP A 598 9.70 10.82 -23.61
CA TRP A 598 8.75 11.89 -23.30
C TRP A 598 9.34 12.92 -22.32
N VAL A 599 8.61 14.03 -22.11
CA VAL A 599 8.89 15.05 -21.08
C VAL A 599 7.56 15.54 -20.52
N PHE A 600 7.47 15.63 -19.19
CA PHE A 600 6.32 16.19 -18.48
C PHE A 600 6.73 17.56 -17.91
N GLU A 601 6.04 18.62 -18.36
CA GLU A 601 6.38 20.02 -18.05
C GLU A 601 5.71 20.49 -16.75
N THR A 602 6.50 21.07 -15.85
CA THR A 602 6.06 21.62 -14.54
C THR A 602 6.30 23.13 -14.46
N ASP A 603 5.53 23.85 -13.62
CA ASP A 603 5.73 25.30 -13.42
C ASP A 603 6.95 25.59 -12.50
N GLY A 604 7.40 24.56 -11.77
CA GLY A 604 8.58 24.55 -10.91
C GLY A 604 9.65 23.56 -11.38
N GLY A 605 10.86 23.68 -10.82
CA GLY A 605 11.93 22.71 -11.04
C GLY A 605 11.76 21.48 -10.15
N ILE A 606 12.30 20.35 -10.61
CA ILE A 606 12.17 19.04 -9.96
C ILE A 606 13.53 18.63 -9.37
N SER A 607 13.66 18.82 -8.06
CA SER A 607 14.77 18.29 -7.24
C SER A 607 14.41 16.95 -6.59
N SER A 608 13.12 16.67 -6.39
CA SER A 608 12.58 15.39 -5.94
C SER A 608 13.06 14.26 -6.84
N SER A 609 13.49 13.15 -6.27
CA SER A 609 13.90 11.96 -7.04
C SER A 609 12.66 11.16 -7.44
N PRO A 610 12.40 10.90 -8.74
CA PRO A 610 11.22 10.16 -9.14
C PRO A 610 11.16 8.78 -8.48
N THR A 611 9.96 8.31 -8.17
CA THR A 611 9.70 6.95 -7.69
C THR A 611 8.65 6.32 -8.58
N VAL A 612 8.79 5.05 -8.94
CA VAL A 612 7.82 4.33 -9.79
C VAL A 612 7.09 3.28 -8.96
N ALA A 613 5.80 3.11 -9.14
CA ALA A 613 5.03 1.97 -8.64
C ALA A 613 3.86 1.70 -9.60
N GLY A 614 3.53 0.43 -9.89
CA GLY A 614 2.33 0.07 -10.65
C GLY A 614 2.20 0.68 -12.06
N GLY A 615 3.30 1.07 -12.70
CA GLY A 615 3.30 1.76 -14.00
C GLY A 615 3.21 3.30 -13.95
N THR A 616 3.24 3.89 -12.74
CA THR A 616 3.13 5.34 -12.53
C THR A 616 4.39 5.91 -11.90
N VAL A 617 4.83 7.07 -12.38
CA VAL A 617 5.96 7.86 -11.87
C VAL A 617 5.45 8.97 -10.95
N PHE A 618 5.83 8.92 -9.68
CA PHE A 618 5.51 9.92 -8.67
C PHE A 618 6.71 10.86 -8.45
N VAL A 619 6.47 12.18 -8.44
CA VAL A 619 7.56 13.16 -8.28
C VAL A 619 7.08 14.50 -7.69
N GLY A 620 7.86 15.06 -6.76
CA GLY A 620 7.60 16.37 -6.16
C GLY A 620 8.19 17.54 -6.96
N SER A 621 7.53 18.70 -6.94
CA SER A 621 7.94 19.91 -7.65
C SER A 621 8.07 21.14 -6.75
N SER A 622 8.94 22.07 -7.17
CA SER A 622 9.10 23.39 -6.56
C SER A 622 7.89 24.32 -6.76
N ASP A 623 6.90 23.94 -7.57
CA ASP A 623 5.63 24.67 -7.78
C ASP A 623 4.53 24.34 -6.75
N THR A 624 4.90 23.60 -5.70
CA THR A 624 4.08 23.16 -4.56
C THR A 624 3.24 21.90 -4.76
N ASN A 625 3.43 21.18 -5.87
CA ASN A 625 2.70 19.94 -6.16
C ASN A 625 3.56 18.67 -6.03
N LEU A 626 2.94 17.57 -5.61
CA LEU A 626 3.33 16.21 -5.98
C LEU A 626 2.56 15.83 -7.25
N TYR A 627 3.22 15.19 -8.22
CA TYR A 627 2.60 14.73 -9.47
C TYR A 627 2.70 13.21 -9.61
N ALA A 628 1.65 12.62 -10.20
CA ALA A 628 1.68 11.28 -10.76
C ALA A 628 1.57 11.33 -12.28
N VAL A 629 2.45 10.60 -12.95
CA VAL A 629 2.63 10.64 -14.41
C VAL A 629 2.75 9.22 -14.94
N ASP A 630 2.04 8.91 -16.02
CA ASP A 630 2.12 7.59 -16.66
C ASP A 630 3.55 7.29 -17.14
N ALA A 631 4.10 6.13 -16.77
CA ALA A 631 5.49 5.80 -17.08
C ALA A 631 5.76 5.56 -18.58
N GLU A 632 4.76 5.09 -19.35
CA GLU A 632 4.91 4.83 -20.78
C GLU A 632 4.70 6.12 -21.60
N THR A 633 3.68 6.92 -21.28
CA THR A 633 3.27 8.06 -22.12
C THR A 633 3.79 9.42 -21.66
N GLY A 634 4.03 9.60 -20.37
CA GLY A 634 4.32 10.92 -19.78
C GLY A 634 3.09 11.79 -19.57
N ASP A 635 1.88 11.25 -19.71
CA ASP A 635 0.64 11.96 -19.41
C ASP A 635 0.43 12.07 -17.89
N GLN A 636 0.02 13.24 -17.40
CA GLN A 636 -0.32 13.41 -15.99
C GLN A 636 -1.55 12.55 -15.66
N GLN A 637 -1.40 11.68 -14.67
CA GLN A 637 -2.50 10.94 -14.07
C GLN A 637 -3.20 11.82 -13.03
N TRP A 638 -2.47 12.36 -12.04
CA TRP A 638 -3.00 13.28 -11.03
C TRP A 638 -1.95 14.27 -10.49
N GLY A 639 -2.39 15.23 -9.65
CA GLY A 639 -1.51 16.09 -8.86
C GLY A 639 -2.11 16.39 -7.49
N PHE A 640 -1.26 16.57 -6.47
CA PHE A 640 -1.63 16.90 -5.09
C PHE A 640 -0.94 18.21 -4.67
N GLU A 641 -1.71 19.25 -4.37
CA GLU A 641 -1.20 20.59 -4.01
C GLU A 641 -0.92 20.70 -2.50
N THR A 642 0.28 21.13 -2.13
CA THR A 642 0.65 21.50 -0.75
C THR A 642 0.88 23.00 -0.62
N SER A 643 1.05 23.52 0.60
CA SER A 643 1.32 24.95 0.83
C SER A 643 2.80 25.33 0.68
N GLY A 644 3.67 24.37 0.35
CA GLY A 644 5.12 24.52 0.24
C GLY A 644 5.70 23.72 -0.92
N ALA A 645 6.97 23.91 -1.26
CA ALA A 645 7.63 23.10 -2.30
C ALA A 645 7.76 21.64 -1.85
N VAL A 646 7.49 20.70 -2.75
CA VAL A 646 7.71 19.26 -2.51
C VAL A 646 9.10 18.89 -3.00
N GLU A 647 10.11 19.23 -2.21
CA GLU A 647 11.53 18.93 -2.52
C GLU A 647 11.94 17.50 -2.10
N SER A 648 11.19 16.87 -1.19
CA SER A 648 11.43 15.47 -0.79
C SER A 648 11.08 14.48 -1.91
N SER A 649 11.72 13.31 -1.92
CA SER A 649 11.39 12.23 -2.85
C SER A 649 10.29 11.35 -2.24
N PRO A 650 9.20 11.03 -2.97
CA PRO A 650 8.12 10.22 -2.43
C PRO A 650 8.55 8.76 -2.21
N THR A 651 8.03 8.15 -1.15
CA THR A 651 8.17 6.72 -0.83
C THR A 651 6.78 6.09 -0.85
N ILE A 652 6.56 5.08 -1.69
CA ILE A 652 5.28 4.37 -1.82
C ILE A 652 5.36 3.00 -1.15
N VAL A 653 4.39 2.68 -0.30
CA VAL A 653 4.21 1.41 0.46
C VAL A 653 2.74 1.01 0.34
N ASP A 654 2.46 -0.19 -0.17
CA ASP A 654 1.12 -0.81 -0.17
C ASP A 654 -0.02 0.13 -0.62
N GLY A 655 0.22 0.90 -1.68
CA GLY A 655 -0.74 1.86 -2.22
C GLY A 655 -0.82 3.20 -1.48
N THR A 656 0.11 3.52 -0.58
CA THR A 656 0.21 4.82 0.12
C THR A 656 1.56 5.50 -0.13
N ILE A 657 1.52 6.79 -0.46
CA ILE A 657 2.66 7.67 -0.71
C ILE A 657 2.96 8.52 0.53
N PHE A 658 4.20 8.43 1.00
CA PHE A 658 4.74 9.26 2.07
C PHE A 658 5.71 10.29 1.50
N PHE A 659 5.51 11.57 1.81
CA PHE A 659 6.42 12.65 1.40
C PHE A 659 6.34 13.87 2.33
N GLY A 660 7.46 14.60 2.43
CA GLY A 660 7.54 15.86 3.15
C GLY A 660 7.41 17.08 2.23
N SER A 661 6.85 18.18 2.76
CA SER A 661 6.78 19.48 2.09
C SER A 661 7.42 20.61 2.89
N ALA A 662 7.77 21.69 2.20
CA ALA A 662 8.34 22.89 2.80
C ALA A 662 7.34 23.74 3.61
N ASP A 663 6.08 23.32 3.73
CA ASP A 663 5.07 23.87 4.63
C ASP A 663 5.07 23.25 6.04
N ASN A 664 6.09 22.45 6.34
CA ASN A 664 6.37 21.74 7.59
C ASN A 664 5.63 20.41 7.81
N ASN A 665 4.87 19.94 6.82
CA ASN A 665 4.07 18.73 6.94
C ASN A 665 4.76 17.49 6.31
N LEU A 666 4.56 16.35 6.96
CA LEU A 666 4.68 15.02 6.36
C LEU A 666 3.26 14.57 5.96
N TYR A 667 3.10 14.17 4.71
CA TYR A 667 1.83 13.71 4.15
C TYR A 667 1.85 12.20 3.94
N ALA A 668 0.70 11.57 4.20
CA ALA A 668 0.33 10.28 3.65
C ALA A 668 -0.86 10.49 2.69
N VAL A 669 -0.70 10.07 1.44
CA VAL A 669 -1.69 10.21 0.36
C VAL A 669 -1.82 8.86 -0.32
N GLU A 670 -3.03 8.46 -0.73
CA GLU A 670 -3.21 7.24 -1.55
C GLU A 670 -2.31 7.31 -2.82
N ALA A 671 -1.89 6.18 -3.39
CA ALA A 671 -1.09 6.15 -4.61
C ALA A 671 -1.94 5.90 -5.87
N GLY A 672 -3.13 5.33 -5.72
CA GLY A 672 -4.01 4.96 -6.83
C GLY A 672 -3.58 3.73 -7.63
N VAL A 673 -2.44 3.17 -7.25
CA VAL A 673 -1.85 1.94 -7.75
C VAL A 673 -1.69 0.98 -6.59
N ASN A 674 -2.03 -0.29 -6.81
CA ASN A 674 -1.76 -1.33 -5.81
C ASN A 674 -0.28 -1.72 -5.87
N GLY A 675 0.39 -1.64 -4.73
CA GLY A 675 1.78 -2.05 -4.60
C GLY A 675 2.67 -0.98 -3.99
N SER A 676 3.96 -1.27 -4.02
CA SER A 676 5.01 -0.52 -3.33
C SER A 676 5.98 0.09 -4.33
N SER A 677 6.96 0.86 -3.84
CA SER A 677 7.99 1.45 -4.69
C SER A 677 8.77 0.37 -5.46
N GLU A 678 9.07 0.64 -6.73
CA GLU A 678 9.73 -0.27 -7.66
C GLU A 678 10.98 0.34 -8.32
N GLY A 679 11.69 -0.49 -9.10
CA GLY A 679 12.82 -0.06 -9.93
C GLY A 679 14.13 0.14 -9.17
N SER A 680 15.08 0.78 -9.85
CA SER A 680 16.49 0.81 -9.41
C SER A 680 16.73 1.42 -8.04
N ARG A 681 15.97 2.43 -7.61
CA ARG A 681 16.23 3.10 -6.31
C ARG A 681 15.87 2.21 -5.12
N VAL A 682 14.88 1.34 -5.27
CA VAL A 682 14.53 0.32 -4.28
C VAL A 682 15.54 -0.82 -4.32
N LEU A 683 15.86 -1.33 -5.51
CA LEU A 683 16.86 -2.38 -5.70
C LEU A 683 18.27 -2.02 -5.18
N LEU A 684 18.61 -0.73 -5.15
CA LEU A 684 19.93 -0.21 -4.73
C LEU A 684 19.93 0.42 -3.33
N GLY A 685 18.81 0.40 -2.59
CA GLY A 685 18.71 1.01 -1.25
C GLY A 685 18.91 2.53 -1.23
N THR A 686 18.67 3.23 -2.35
CA THR A 686 18.75 4.71 -2.47
C THR A 686 17.37 5.40 -2.39
N LEU A 687 16.34 4.61 -2.07
CA LEU A 687 15.03 5.02 -1.56
C LEU A 687 14.75 4.15 -0.32
N GLY A 688 14.29 4.75 0.78
CA GLY A 688 14.10 4.03 2.04
C GLY A 688 12.75 3.32 2.10
N HIS A 689 12.75 2.01 1.96
CA HIS A 689 11.52 1.20 1.83
C HIS A 689 11.70 -0.22 2.41
N HIS A 690 10.59 -0.92 2.66
CA HIS A 690 10.54 -2.30 3.18
C HIS A 690 10.89 -3.37 2.12
N GLY A 691 11.19 -4.59 2.57
CA GLY A 691 11.35 -5.79 1.73
C GLY A 691 12.80 -6.21 1.45
N ASP A 692 12.98 -7.46 1.04
CA ASP A 692 14.29 -8.10 0.91
C ASP A 692 15.23 -7.35 -0.03
N TRP A 693 16.30 -6.81 0.56
CA TRP A 693 17.45 -6.31 -0.16
C TRP A 693 18.11 -7.45 -0.94
N ARG A 694 17.89 -7.48 -2.25
CA ARG A 694 18.56 -8.44 -3.17
C ARG A 694 20.10 -8.32 -3.21
N TYR A 695 20.68 -7.36 -2.47
CA TYR A 695 22.11 -7.18 -2.27
C TYR A 695 22.56 -7.17 -0.79
N ALA A 696 21.68 -7.42 0.19
CA ALA A 696 22.12 -7.59 1.59
C ALA A 696 22.92 -8.88 1.81
N ASP A 697 22.68 -9.91 0.99
CA ASP A 697 23.36 -11.21 1.04
C ASP A 697 24.48 -11.37 -0.01
N GLN A 698 25.12 -10.27 -0.44
CA GLN A 698 26.36 -10.34 -1.25
C GLN A 698 27.52 -10.91 -0.42
N SER A 699 27.58 -12.24 -0.29
CA SER A 699 28.58 -12.92 0.54
C SER A 699 30.03 -12.59 0.15
N ILE A 700 30.66 -11.65 0.88
CA ILE A 700 32.09 -11.40 0.79
C ILE A 700 32.83 -12.70 1.15
N ASN A 701 33.45 -13.32 0.16
CA ASN A 701 33.96 -14.68 0.27
C ASN A 701 35.33 -14.72 0.99
N ILE A 702 35.33 -14.47 2.31
CA ILE A 702 36.53 -14.45 3.15
C ILE A 702 37.08 -15.87 3.34
N SER A 703 37.85 -16.36 2.37
CA SER A 703 38.59 -17.62 2.48
C SER A 703 39.73 -17.53 3.51
N PRO A 704 39.67 -18.25 4.66
CA PRO A 704 40.61 -18.04 5.75
C PRO A 704 41.89 -18.88 5.60
N THR A 705 42.82 -18.47 4.73
CA THR A 705 44.27 -18.81 4.80
C THR A 705 45.06 -18.01 3.73
N ALA A 706 46.25 -17.45 3.95
CA ALA A 706 47.17 -17.64 5.08
C ALA A 706 48.06 -16.42 5.35
N PHE A 707 48.36 -16.20 6.64
CA PHE A 707 49.51 -15.43 7.10
C PHE A 707 50.83 -16.02 6.56
N THR A 708 51.51 -15.32 5.65
CA THR A 708 52.99 -15.28 5.63
C THR A 708 53.52 -13.91 5.20
N ALA A 709 54.02 -13.15 6.16
CA ALA A 709 54.73 -11.90 5.88
C ALA A 709 56.12 -12.17 5.27
N SER A 710 56.52 -11.35 4.29
CA SER A 710 57.92 -10.93 4.17
C SER A 710 57.98 -9.44 3.83
N TYR A 711 58.68 -8.68 4.67
CA TYR A 711 58.65 -7.22 4.75
C TYR A 711 60.01 -6.63 4.32
N VAL A 712 60.12 -5.29 4.32
CA VAL A 712 61.35 -4.44 4.25
C VAL A 712 61.80 -4.08 2.82
N SER A 713 62.09 -2.80 2.49
CA SER A 713 62.39 -1.60 3.30
C SER A 713 61.55 -0.37 2.93
N ARG A 714 60.88 0.33 3.85
CA ARG A 714 61.43 1.24 4.90
C ARG A 714 62.15 2.52 4.42
N ALA A 715 61.35 3.56 4.21
CA ALA A 715 61.19 4.74 5.09
C ALA A 715 62.29 5.85 5.18
N ARG A 716 61.77 7.03 5.62
CA ARG A 716 62.42 8.23 6.21
C ARG A 716 62.62 9.43 5.25
N ASN A 717 62.32 10.68 5.62
CA ASN A 717 61.85 11.23 6.92
C ASN A 717 61.32 12.68 6.78
N ASN A 718 60.32 13.03 7.60
CA ASN A 718 60.16 14.23 8.44
C ASN A 718 60.34 15.69 7.91
N VAL A 719 59.26 16.47 8.11
CA VAL A 719 59.18 17.71 8.94
C VAL A 719 59.71 19.07 8.40
N GLU A 720 58.86 20.08 8.68
CA GLU A 720 59.07 21.54 8.83
C GLU A 720 59.01 22.52 7.64
N TRP A 721 57.97 23.36 7.74
CA TRP A 721 57.77 24.70 7.20
C TRP A 721 59.02 25.59 7.02
N ILE A 722 59.10 26.30 5.88
CA ILE A 722 59.58 27.71 5.82
C ILE A 722 58.71 28.50 4.83
N ALA A 723 58.36 29.74 5.20
CA ALA A 723 57.50 30.66 4.43
C ALA A 723 58.25 31.51 3.38
N THR A 724 57.56 32.54 2.85
CA THR A 724 58.04 33.67 2.01
C THR A 724 58.38 33.42 0.53
N GLY A 725 57.37 33.54 -0.33
CA GLY A 725 57.07 34.83 -0.99
C GLY A 725 57.60 35.09 -2.42
N GLY A 726 56.83 35.89 -3.19
CA GLY A 726 57.37 36.69 -4.30
C GLY A 726 56.76 36.50 -5.69
N ALA A 727 55.64 37.18 -5.94
CA ALA A 727 55.18 37.77 -7.21
C ALA A 727 55.88 37.46 -8.55
N GLY A 728 55.06 37.15 -9.58
CA GLY A 728 54.96 38.06 -10.73
C GLY A 728 55.03 37.50 -12.17
N ILE A 729 53.90 37.63 -12.88
CA ILE A 729 53.75 38.06 -14.30
C ILE A 729 54.43 37.22 -15.42
N GLY A 730 53.63 36.75 -16.40
CA GLY A 730 53.98 36.99 -17.82
C GLY A 730 53.75 35.93 -18.91
N VAL A 731 52.52 35.87 -19.47
CA VAL A 731 52.24 36.12 -20.91
C VAL A 731 52.86 35.21 -22.02
N VAL A 732 51.96 34.45 -22.69
CA VAL A 732 51.87 34.10 -24.14
C VAL A 732 52.86 33.10 -24.79
N GLY A 733 52.33 32.18 -25.61
CA GLY A 733 53.00 31.77 -26.86
C GLY A 733 52.70 30.37 -27.43
N GLY A 734 51.60 30.19 -28.16
CA GLY A 734 51.21 28.87 -28.72
C GLY A 734 51.97 28.34 -29.95
N ILE A 735 51.37 27.28 -30.54
CA ILE A 735 51.46 26.80 -31.94
C ILE A 735 52.55 25.74 -32.31
N TYR A 736 52.09 24.48 -32.39
CA TYR A 736 52.06 23.59 -33.58
C TYR A 736 53.37 23.27 -34.36
N LEU A 737 53.73 21.97 -34.49
CA LEU A 737 53.81 21.27 -35.80
C LEU A 737 54.18 19.77 -35.73
N LEU A 738 53.57 18.99 -36.63
CA LEU A 738 53.89 17.59 -36.95
C LEU A 738 55.31 17.40 -37.53
N GLN A 739 55.90 16.19 -37.39
CA GLN A 739 56.34 15.45 -38.59
C GLN A 739 56.55 13.92 -38.47
N LYS A 740 55.78 13.24 -39.33
CA LYS A 740 55.74 11.83 -39.77
C LYS A 740 57.04 11.34 -40.45
N ARG A 741 57.48 10.09 -40.19
CA ARG A 741 57.63 8.97 -41.20
C ARG A 741 58.61 7.83 -40.83
N LYS A 742 58.15 6.59 -41.09
CA LYS A 742 58.82 5.38 -41.70
C LYS A 742 60.21 4.93 -41.16
N GLY A 743 60.51 3.64 -40.99
CA GLY A 743 59.80 2.38 -41.31
C GLY A 743 60.77 1.27 -41.77
N THR A 744 60.23 0.15 -42.28
CA THR A 744 60.90 -0.95 -43.05
C THR A 744 61.74 -2.04 -42.34
N GLN A 745 61.11 -3.23 -42.25
CA GLN A 745 61.45 -4.50 -42.95
C GLN A 745 62.37 -5.61 -42.35
N GLN A 746 61.90 -6.85 -42.58
CA GLN A 746 62.61 -8.14 -42.83
C GLN A 746 63.34 -8.82 -41.66
N SER A 747 63.49 -10.16 -41.59
CA SER A 747 62.81 -11.33 -42.20
C SER A 747 63.45 -12.65 -41.67
N GLU A 748 62.90 -13.81 -42.05
CA GLU A 748 63.45 -15.21 -42.03
C GLU A 748 62.71 -16.17 -41.06
N GLN A 749 62.65 -17.49 -41.25
CA GLN A 749 62.33 -18.39 -42.39
C GLN A 749 62.46 -19.86 -41.89
N GLY A 750 61.34 -20.59 -41.81
CA GLY A 750 61.25 -22.08 -41.90
C GLY A 750 61.72 -22.97 -40.72
N PRO A 751 61.60 -24.31 -40.83
CA PRO A 751 60.74 -25.07 -41.77
C PRO A 751 60.05 -26.36 -41.21
N SER A 752 59.08 -26.88 -41.98
CA SER A 752 58.74 -28.32 -42.27
C SER A 752 58.59 -29.42 -41.19
N GLU A 753 57.47 -30.16 -41.25
CA GLU A 753 57.31 -31.62 -41.56
C GLU A 753 55.82 -31.98 -41.29
N GLU A 754 54.95 -32.42 -42.22
CA GLU A 754 54.92 -33.59 -43.14
C GLU A 754 54.42 -34.91 -42.48
N SER A 755 53.16 -35.30 -42.74
CA SER A 755 52.72 -36.72 -42.79
C SER A 755 51.38 -36.93 -43.53
N ASP A 756 51.41 -37.69 -44.63
CA ASP A 756 50.25 -38.29 -45.33
C ASP A 756 49.55 -39.39 -44.48
N GLY A 757 48.36 -39.94 -44.79
CA GLY A 757 47.41 -39.73 -45.89
C GLY A 757 46.45 -40.94 -46.07
N GLU A 758 45.72 -40.98 -47.20
CA GLU A 758 44.91 -42.10 -47.77
C GLU A 758 43.62 -42.60 -47.03
N SER A 759 42.56 -43.13 -47.69
CA SER A 759 41.93 -42.85 -49.01
C SER A 759 40.59 -43.62 -49.22
N SER A 760 39.55 -42.97 -49.79
CA SER A 760 38.56 -43.50 -50.79
C SER A 760 37.63 -44.72 -50.48
N PRO A 761 36.60 -45.07 -51.32
CA PRO A 761 35.98 -44.37 -52.49
C PRO A 761 34.42 -44.44 -52.71
N LYS A 762 33.87 -43.41 -53.42
CA LYS A 762 32.80 -43.42 -54.50
C LYS A 762 31.34 -43.88 -54.21
N SER A 763 30.29 -43.14 -54.59
CA SER A 763 29.82 -42.85 -55.99
C SER A 763 28.95 -41.57 -56.09
N GLN A 764 29.21 -40.61 -57.02
CA GLN A 764 28.51 -40.38 -58.32
C GLN A 764 26.96 -40.39 -58.28
N SER A 765 26.20 -39.42 -58.81
CA SER A 765 26.48 -38.21 -59.64
C SER A 765 25.33 -37.16 -59.50
N GLU A 766 25.18 -36.00 -60.18
CA GLU A 766 25.86 -35.31 -61.32
C GLU A 766 25.46 -33.79 -61.39
N THR A 767 26.35 -32.89 -61.90
CA THR A 767 26.13 -31.64 -62.71
C THR A 767 24.92 -30.68 -62.47
N ASP A 768 25.02 -29.34 -62.47
CA ASP A 768 26.10 -28.36 -62.79
C ASP A 768 25.74 -26.93 -62.27
N SER A 769 26.69 -25.99 -62.39
CA SER A 769 26.57 -24.51 -62.42
C SER A 769 26.81 -23.63 -61.17
N SER A 770 27.99 -22.99 -61.20
CA SER A 770 28.25 -21.54 -60.97
C SER A 770 28.38 -20.92 -59.56
N THR A 771 29.64 -20.59 -59.25
CA THR A 771 30.13 -19.36 -58.57
C THR A 771 29.75 -19.06 -57.12
N THR A 772 30.66 -19.42 -56.20
CA THR A 772 30.81 -18.87 -54.84
C THR A 772 31.88 -17.77 -54.78
N PRO A 773 31.79 -16.86 -53.81
CA PRO A 773 32.97 -16.40 -53.08
C PRO A 773 32.81 -16.56 -51.56
N THR A 774 33.60 -17.48 -51.00
CA THR A 774 34.18 -17.46 -49.63
C THR A 774 33.24 -17.39 -48.42
N GLU A 775 32.97 -18.56 -47.81
CA GLU A 775 32.59 -18.70 -46.40
C GLU A 775 33.81 -18.47 -45.48
N GLN A 776 33.58 -17.85 -44.32
CA GLN A 776 34.38 -18.02 -43.10
C GLN A 776 33.42 -18.04 -41.88
N SER A 777 33.83 -18.75 -40.82
CA SER A 777 33.21 -18.92 -39.49
C SER A 777 31.82 -19.55 -39.40
N GLU A 778 31.78 -20.87 -39.20
CA GLU A 778 30.57 -21.61 -38.78
C GLU A 778 30.86 -22.66 -37.66
N THR A 779 32.06 -22.67 -37.08
CA THR A 779 32.53 -23.77 -36.18
C THR A 779 32.89 -23.37 -34.74
N ASP A 780 32.89 -22.07 -34.37
CA ASP A 780 33.20 -21.63 -32.99
C ASP A 780 31.95 -21.66 -32.09
N TYR A 781 30.87 -21.03 -32.56
CA TYR A 781 29.62 -20.78 -31.82
C TYR A 781 29.01 -22.02 -31.14
N SER A 782 29.10 -23.19 -31.78
CA SER A 782 28.56 -24.44 -31.21
C SER A 782 29.24 -24.86 -29.90
N SER A 783 30.50 -24.49 -29.66
CA SER A 783 31.19 -24.83 -28.41
C SER A 783 30.84 -23.90 -27.25
N GLU A 784 30.61 -22.62 -27.56
CA GLU A 784 30.29 -21.57 -26.59
C GLU A 784 28.85 -21.71 -26.07
N VAL A 785 27.88 -21.90 -26.97
CA VAL A 785 26.46 -22.15 -26.63
C VAL A 785 26.31 -23.34 -25.66
N ASN A 786 27.03 -24.45 -25.91
CA ASN A 786 26.97 -25.62 -25.04
C ASN A 786 27.61 -25.39 -23.67
N THR A 787 28.56 -24.45 -23.56
CA THR A 787 29.18 -24.08 -22.27
C THR A 787 28.17 -23.31 -21.43
N ILE A 788 27.57 -22.27 -22.00
CA ILE A 788 26.57 -21.42 -21.33
C ILE A 788 25.34 -22.25 -20.93
N ARG A 789 24.91 -23.19 -21.77
CA ARG A 789 23.80 -24.11 -21.41
C ARG A 789 24.15 -25.00 -20.22
N SER A 790 25.40 -25.46 -20.10
CA SER A 790 25.84 -26.24 -18.94
C SER A 790 25.91 -25.40 -17.66
N GLU A 791 26.15 -24.09 -17.78
CA GLU A 791 26.13 -23.15 -16.65
C GLU A 791 24.68 -22.85 -16.22
N ALA A 792 23.74 -22.75 -17.17
CA ALA A 792 22.30 -22.66 -16.90
C ALA A 792 21.76 -23.93 -16.21
N GLU A 793 22.14 -25.11 -16.71
CA GLU A 793 21.82 -26.41 -16.09
C GLU A 793 22.39 -26.52 -14.66
N THR A 794 23.51 -25.83 -14.36
CA THR A 794 24.10 -25.80 -13.01
C THR A 794 23.32 -24.88 -12.07
N ALA A 795 22.96 -23.68 -12.52
CA ALA A 795 22.12 -22.74 -11.76
C ALA A 795 20.74 -23.35 -11.43
N LEU A 796 20.15 -24.07 -12.38
CA LEU A 796 18.89 -24.78 -12.20
C LEU A 796 18.95 -25.87 -11.12
N GLU A 797 20.07 -26.58 -11.00
CA GLU A 797 20.26 -27.58 -9.94
C GLU A 797 20.46 -26.91 -8.57
N THR A 798 21.13 -25.75 -8.52
CA THR A 798 21.24 -24.90 -7.32
C THR A 798 19.87 -24.40 -6.86
N ALA A 799 19.04 -23.86 -7.77
CA ALA A 799 17.68 -23.39 -7.48
C ALA A 799 16.81 -24.50 -6.86
N ARG A 800 16.88 -25.71 -7.41
CA ARG A 800 16.20 -26.89 -6.87
C ARG A 800 16.74 -27.34 -5.51
N SER A 801 18.00 -27.05 -5.20
CA SER A 801 18.58 -27.28 -3.86
C SER A 801 18.01 -26.29 -2.84
N TYR A 802 18.01 -24.99 -3.15
CA TYR A 802 17.40 -23.94 -2.29
C TYR A 802 15.90 -24.22 -2.05
N LYS A 803 15.15 -24.56 -3.11
CA LYS A 803 13.76 -25.05 -3.04
C LYS A 803 13.57 -26.25 -2.08
N THR A 804 14.57 -27.13 -1.99
CA THR A 804 14.51 -28.31 -1.10
C THR A 804 14.82 -27.96 0.37
N ASN A 805 15.49 -26.83 0.61
CA ASN A 805 15.80 -26.30 1.95
C ASN A 805 14.72 -25.32 2.48
N ASN A 806 13.74 -24.93 1.65
CA ASN A 806 12.78 -23.83 1.88
C ASN A 806 13.42 -22.42 1.96
N GLU A 807 14.55 -22.28 1.27
CA GLU A 807 15.26 -21.04 0.92
C GLU A 807 14.64 -20.57 -0.40
N PHE A 808 13.52 -19.83 -0.34
CA PHE A 808 12.65 -19.60 -1.51
C PHE A 808 13.11 -18.43 -2.38
N ASP A 809 13.64 -17.38 -1.79
CA ASP A 809 14.16 -16.20 -2.48
C ASP A 809 15.49 -16.53 -3.16
N GLU A 810 16.37 -17.28 -2.47
CA GLU A 810 17.60 -17.82 -3.06
C GLU A 810 17.32 -18.84 -4.17
N ALA A 811 16.20 -19.58 -4.08
CA ALA A 811 15.74 -20.43 -5.18
C ALA A 811 15.27 -19.59 -6.38
N ALA A 812 14.48 -18.54 -6.14
CA ALA A 812 14.01 -17.64 -7.20
C ALA A 812 15.18 -16.93 -7.91
N ASP A 813 16.21 -16.52 -7.16
CA ASP A 813 17.44 -15.95 -7.71
C ASP A 813 18.20 -16.93 -8.59
N ALA A 814 18.43 -18.17 -8.12
CA ALA A 814 19.10 -19.18 -8.91
C ALA A 814 18.28 -19.62 -10.15
N TYR A 815 16.94 -19.59 -10.09
CA TYR A 815 16.08 -19.80 -11.25
C TYR A 815 16.21 -18.64 -12.27
N ASN A 816 16.26 -17.38 -11.82
CA ASN A 816 16.51 -16.22 -12.67
C ASN A 816 17.91 -16.27 -13.31
N GLU A 817 18.94 -16.65 -12.56
CA GLU A 817 20.30 -16.85 -13.06
C GLU A 817 20.35 -17.92 -14.18
N ALA A 818 19.58 -19.01 -14.03
CA ALA A 818 19.41 -20.02 -15.07
C ALA A 818 18.70 -19.47 -16.33
N LEU A 819 17.63 -18.69 -16.16
CA LEU A 819 16.90 -18.05 -17.27
C LEU A 819 17.78 -17.09 -18.08
N ILE A 820 18.56 -16.23 -17.40
CA ILE A 820 19.52 -15.32 -18.04
C ILE A 820 20.50 -16.12 -18.92
N LYS A 821 21.13 -17.16 -18.36
CA LYS A 821 22.08 -18.01 -19.10
C LYS A 821 21.42 -18.74 -20.27
N TYR A 822 20.20 -19.26 -20.13
CA TYR A 822 19.49 -19.87 -21.26
C TYR A 822 19.16 -18.85 -22.37
N ARG A 823 18.79 -17.60 -22.03
CA ARG A 823 18.60 -16.51 -23.01
C ARG A 823 19.90 -16.17 -23.72
N THR A 824 21.01 -15.97 -22.99
CA THR A 824 22.34 -15.74 -23.57
C THR A 824 22.79 -16.89 -24.48
N ALA A 825 22.48 -18.14 -24.13
CA ALA A 825 22.73 -19.28 -24.99
C ALA A 825 21.88 -19.23 -26.26
N LEU A 826 20.60 -18.87 -26.17
CA LEU A 826 19.67 -18.74 -27.30
C LEU A 826 20.12 -17.66 -28.31
N ASP A 827 20.61 -16.51 -27.85
CA ASP A 827 21.06 -15.42 -28.71
C ASP A 827 22.34 -15.76 -29.48
N LYS A 828 23.21 -16.59 -28.89
CA LYS A 828 24.42 -17.11 -29.55
C LYS A 828 24.16 -18.29 -30.51
N VAL A 829 22.93 -18.82 -30.58
CA VAL A 829 22.56 -19.84 -31.56
C VAL A 829 22.14 -19.21 -32.88
N ASP A 830 22.81 -19.60 -33.98
CA ASP A 830 22.44 -19.16 -35.33
C ASP A 830 20.93 -19.34 -35.61
N SER A 831 20.34 -18.29 -36.16
CA SER A 831 19.01 -18.26 -36.78
C SER A 831 18.66 -19.48 -37.64
N GLY A 832 19.63 -20.11 -38.31
CA GLY A 832 19.45 -21.33 -39.09
C GLY A 832 19.29 -22.62 -38.27
N ALA A 833 19.73 -22.65 -37.02
CA ALA A 833 19.77 -23.84 -36.16
C ALA A 833 18.47 -24.05 -35.37
N THR A 834 17.36 -24.24 -36.09
CA THR A 834 16.00 -24.23 -35.54
C THR A 834 15.75 -25.28 -34.45
N GLU A 835 16.39 -26.45 -34.53
CA GLU A 835 16.25 -27.55 -33.56
C GLU A 835 16.84 -27.15 -32.20
N THR A 836 18.09 -26.65 -32.16
CA THR A 836 18.75 -26.19 -30.93
C THR A 836 18.06 -24.97 -30.32
N ARG A 837 17.56 -24.02 -31.12
CA ARG A 837 16.74 -22.91 -30.60
C ARG A 837 15.45 -23.41 -29.94
N THR A 838 14.82 -24.45 -30.48
CA THR A 838 13.62 -25.07 -29.89
C THR A 838 13.92 -25.79 -28.57
N GLU A 839 15.05 -26.50 -28.46
CA GLU A 839 15.48 -27.14 -27.21
C GLU A 839 15.77 -26.13 -26.09
N ILE A 840 16.46 -25.03 -26.40
CA ILE A 840 16.76 -23.99 -25.42
C ILE A 840 15.48 -23.25 -25.02
N GLN A 841 14.58 -22.91 -25.97
CA GLN A 841 13.30 -22.29 -25.64
C GLN A 841 12.47 -23.18 -24.70
N GLY A 842 12.36 -24.48 -24.98
CA GLY A 842 11.64 -25.40 -24.07
C GLY A 842 12.29 -25.54 -22.68
N SER A 843 13.58 -25.22 -22.55
CA SER A 843 14.28 -25.15 -21.26
C SER A 843 13.98 -23.83 -20.52
N ILE A 844 13.88 -22.71 -21.25
CA ILE A 844 13.42 -21.40 -20.72
C ILE A 844 11.99 -21.53 -20.20
N ASP A 845 11.09 -22.05 -21.03
CA ASP A 845 9.67 -22.21 -20.70
C ASP A 845 9.51 -23.06 -19.42
N SER A 846 10.13 -24.24 -19.38
CA SER A 846 10.09 -25.12 -18.20
C SER A 846 10.79 -24.56 -16.95
N THR A 847 11.77 -23.67 -17.11
CA THR A 847 12.44 -23.01 -15.96
C THR A 847 11.56 -21.90 -15.40
N ARG A 848 10.85 -21.17 -16.27
CA ARG A 848 9.89 -20.14 -15.88
C ARG A 848 8.68 -20.76 -15.16
N ASP A 849 8.15 -21.88 -15.65
CA ASP A 849 7.07 -22.62 -14.98
C ASP A 849 7.48 -23.08 -13.56
N GLU A 850 8.77 -23.42 -13.32
CA GLU A 850 9.30 -23.74 -11.98
C GLU A 850 9.49 -22.49 -11.09
N LEU A 851 9.82 -21.34 -11.69
CA LEU A 851 9.96 -20.04 -11.00
C LEU A 851 8.59 -19.47 -10.57
N GLU A 852 7.62 -19.42 -11.47
CA GLU A 852 6.25 -18.98 -11.19
C GLU A 852 5.65 -19.80 -10.02
N ALA A 853 5.92 -21.11 -9.99
CA ALA A 853 5.49 -21.99 -8.91
C ALA A 853 6.20 -21.77 -7.56
N ILE A 854 7.44 -21.27 -7.52
CA ILE A 854 8.11 -20.97 -6.24
C ILE A 854 7.75 -19.58 -5.71
N GLN A 855 7.55 -18.60 -6.60
CA GLN A 855 7.07 -17.27 -6.25
C GLN A 855 5.66 -17.35 -5.63
N SER A 856 4.73 -18.05 -6.28
CA SER A 856 3.38 -18.27 -5.75
C SER A 856 3.38 -19.00 -4.39
N ARG A 857 4.33 -19.91 -4.15
CA ARG A 857 4.48 -20.55 -2.83
C ARG A 857 5.04 -19.59 -1.78
N ASN A 858 5.98 -18.72 -2.15
CA ASN A 858 6.55 -17.74 -1.22
C ASN A 858 5.49 -16.71 -0.81
N GLU A 859 4.72 -16.21 -1.78
CA GLU A 859 3.56 -15.36 -1.58
C GLU A 859 2.56 -15.98 -0.59
N GLN A 860 2.09 -17.22 -0.83
CA GLN A 860 1.20 -17.94 0.10
C GLN A 860 1.78 -18.11 1.51
N ARG A 861 3.11 -18.29 1.63
CA ARG A 861 3.78 -18.39 2.92
C ARG A 861 3.87 -17.04 3.63
N ASN A 862 4.07 -15.95 2.90
CA ASN A 862 4.09 -14.60 3.44
C ASN A 862 2.69 -14.17 3.89
N THR A 863 1.63 -14.47 3.13
CA THR A 863 0.24 -14.30 3.57
C THR A 863 -0.02 -15.03 4.89
N LEU A 864 0.41 -16.30 5.01
CA LEU A 864 0.28 -17.07 6.25
C LEU A 864 1.04 -16.44 7.43
N ILE A 865 2.21 -15.81 7.19
CA ILE A 865 2.97 -15.10 8.22
C ILE A 865 2.20 -13.87 8.72
N GLU A 866 1.64 -13.05 7.84
CA GLU A 866 0.88 -11.85 8.23
C GLU A 866 -0.43 -12.19 8.95
N VAL A 867 -1.18 -13.19 8.47
CA VAL A 867 -2.39 -13.68 9.15
C VAL A 867 -2.05 -14.18 10.57
N LEU A 868 -0.95 -14.94 10.74
CA LEU A 868 -0.52 -15.41 12.07
C LEU A 868 0.01 -14.28 12.97
N LYS A 869 0.64 -13.24 12.41
CA LYS A 869 1.01 -12.01 13.15
C LYS A 869 -0.23 -11.29 13.68
N ALA A 870 -1.22 -11.04 12.81
CA ALA A 870 -2.47 -10.38 13.18
C ALA A 870 -3.27 -11.19 14.22
N ALA A 871 -3.39 -12.50 14.03
CA ALA A 871 -4.07 -13.41 14.96
C ALA A 871 -3.44 -13.37 16.36
N GLU A 872 -2.12 -13.50 16.46
CA GLU A 872 -1.42 -13.51 17.74
C GLU A 872 -1.39 -12.13 18.41
N ARG A 873 -1.29 -11.02 17.64
CA ARG A 873 -1.43 -9.64 18.14
C ARG A 873 -2.80 -9.47 18.82
N ASN A 874 -3.89 -9.76 18.10
CA ASN A 874 -5.26 -9.67 18.66
C ASN A 874 -5.44 -10.60 19.87
N PHE A 875 -4.88 -11.81 19.83
CA PHE A 875 -4.95 -12.76 20.94
C PHE A 875 -4.32 -12.22 22.23
N GLN A 876 -3.13 -11.61 22.15
CA GLN A 876 -2.48 -11.01 23.31
C GLN A 876 -3.25 -9.79 23.83
N VAL A 877 -3.80 -8.94 22.95
CA VAL A 877 -4.64 -7.78 23.37
C VAL A 877 -5.92 -8.25 24.07
N GLY A 878 -6.57 -9.32 23.57
CA GLY A 878 -7.75 -9.92 24.22
C GLY A 878 -7.46 -10.41 25.65
N ILE A 879 -6.31 -11.08 25.87
CA ILE A 879 -5.85 -11.49 27.21
C ILE A 879 -5.71 -10.29 28.15
N VAL A 880 -5.13 -9.19 27.67
CA VAL A 880 -4.93 -7.96 28.44
C VAL A 880 -6.27 -7.30 28.78
N ALA A 881 -7.14 -7.10 27.79
CA ALA A 881 -8.45 -6.49 27.96
C ALA A 881 -9.32 -7.27 28.98
N TYR A 882 -9.30 -8.60 28.90
CA TYR A 882 -10.03 -9.47 29.83
C TYR A 882 -9.55 -9.31 31.27
N ALA A 883 -8.24 -9.30 31.47
CA ALA A 883 -7.63 -9.15 32.79
C ALA A 883 -7.85 -7.75 33.41
N GLN A 884 -8.03 -6.73 32.59
CA GLN A 884 -8.39 -5.37 33.00
C GLN A 884 -9.90 -5.20 33.23
N GLY A 885 -10.73 -6.18 32.83
CA GLY A 885 -12.19 -6.16 32.99
C GLY A 885 -12.95 -5.49 31.85
N SER A 886 -12.28 -5.19 30.72
CA SER A 886 -12.93 -4.67 29.51
C SER A 886 -13.50 -5.82 28.68
N GLN A 887 -14.70 -6.28 29.04
CA GLN A 887 -15.32 -7.48 28.45
C GLN A 887 -15.61 -7.31 26.95
N THR A 888 -16.14 -6.16 26.52
CA THR A 888 -16.40 -5.86 25.10
C THR A 888 -15.13 -5.91 24.26
N LEU A 889 -14.07 -5.21 24.68
CA LEU A 889 -12.79 -5.22 23.97
C LEU A 889 -12.14 -6.62 23.98
N ALA A 890 -12.27 -7.38 25.08
CA ALA A 890 -11.79 -8.75 25.15
C ALA A 890 -12.53 -9.66 24.16
N ARG A 891 -13.87 -9.56 24.09
CA ARG A 891 -14.72 -10.30 23.16
C ARG A 891 -14.32 -10.00 21.70
N ILE A 892 -14.24 -8.73 21.32
CA ILE A 892 -13.82 -8.31 19.96
C ILE A 892 -12.45 -8.89 19.61
N ARG A 893 -11.45 -8.71 20.47
CA ARG A 893 -10.07 -9.12 20.18
C ARG A 893 -9.89 -10.64 20.18
N PHE A 894 -10.66 -11.38 20.98
CA PHE A 894 -10.70 -12.85 20.90
C PHE A 894 -11.47 -13.37 19.69
N ARG A 895 -12.51 -12.67 19.22
CA ARG A 895 -13.23 -12.95 17.96
C ARG A 895 -12.25 -12.84 16.79
N GLN A 896 -11.65 -11.66 16.61
CA GLN A 896 -10.64 -11.38 15.58
C GLN A 896 -9.48 -12.39 15.61
N ALA A 897 -8.94 -12.70 16.80
CA ALA A 897 -7.88 -13.70 16.92
C ALA A 897 -8.31 -15.11 16.48
N ARG A 898 -9.52 -15.55 16.86
CA ARG A 898 -10.06 -16.86 16.46
C ARG A 898 -10.19 -16.93 14.94
N ASP A 899 -10.77 -15.89 14.35
CA ASP A 899 -11.12 -15.87 12.93
C ASP A 899 -9.86 -15.82 12.05
N SER A 900 -8.85 -15.01 12.40
CA SER A 900 -7.54 -15.05 11.74
C SER A 900 -6.80 -16.39 11.96
N PHE A 901 -6.98 -17.08 13.10
CA PHE A 901 -6.42 -18.44 13.24
C PHE A 901 -7.18 -19.50 12.43
N ASP A 902 -8.48 -19.33 12.16
CA ASP A 902 -9.24 -20.18 11.24
C ASP A 902 -8.80 -19.92 9.79
N GLU A 903 -8.60 -18.67 9.37
CA GLU A 903 -8.03 -18.30 8.07
C GLU A 903 -6.61 -18.88 7.85
N ALA A 904 -5.76 -18.84 8.88
CA ALA A 904 -4.45 -19.50 8.83
C ALA A 904 -4.54 -21.04 8.69
N ILE A 905 -5.65 -21.67 9.11
CA ILE A 905 -5.91 -23.09 8.88
C ILE A 905 -6.42 -23.32 7.46
N GLU A 906 -7.30 -22.47 6.93
CA GLU A 906 -7.80 -22.54 5.55
C GLU A 906 -6.65 -22.45 4.53
N LEU A 907 -5.73 -21.49 4.70
CA LEU A 907 -4.51 -21.37 3.88
C LEU A 907 -3.66 -22.65 3.88
N LEU A 908 -3.69 -23.43 4.97
CA LEU A 908 -2.97 -24.71 5.08
C LEU A 908 -3.75 -25.91 4.53
N GLU A 909 -5.07 -25.81 4.36
CA GLU A 909 -5.90 -26.85 3.76
C GLU A 909 -6.01 -26.69 2.23
N ASP A 910 -6.06 -25.45 1.72
CA ASP A 910 -6.12 -25.15 0.28
C ASP A 910 -4.75 -25.25 -0.42
N SER A 911 -3.65 -24.98 0.30
CA SER A 911 -2.31 -25.12 -0.27
C SER A 911 -1.99 -26.58 -0.61
N HIS A 912 -1.54 -26.80 -1.86
CA HIS A 912 -1.11 -28.12 -2.34
C HIS A 912 0.33 -28.48 -1.91
N GLU A 913 1.02 -27.59 -1.19
CA GLU A 913 2.39 -27.74 -0.69
C GLU A 913 2.48 -27.46 0.82
N ASP A 914 3.51 -28.00 1.49
CA ASP A 914 3.67 -27.90 2.95
C ASP A 914 4.29 -26.54 3.35
N LEU A 915 3.43 -25.55 3.66
CA LEU A 915 3.84 -24.20 4.08
C LEU A 915 4.53 -24.16 5.46
N LEU A 916 4.30 -25.17 6.32
CA LEU A 916 4.93 -25.29 7.66
C LEU A 916 6.15 -26.21 7.69
N SER A 917 6.67 -26.60 6.51
CA SER A 917 7.88 -27.43 6.41
C SER A 917 9.15 -26.78 6.98
N SER A 918 9.12 -25.47 7.22
CA SER A 918 9.96 -24.76 8.19
C SER A 918 9.04 -24.02 9.17
N PRO A 919 9.35 -23.93 10.48
CA PRO A 919 8.54 -23.18 11.44
C PRO A 919 8.33 -21.72 11.01
N VAL A 920 7.12 -21.22 11.22
CA VAL A 920 6.79 -19.79 11.09
C VAL A 920 7.06 -19.12 12.43
N GLU A 921 7.97 -18.15 12.45
CA GLU A 921 8.21 -17.30 13.61
C GLU A 921 7.47 -15.97 13.48
N VAL A 922 6.63 -15.67 14.47
CA VAL A 922 5.87 -14.43 14.58
C VAL A 922 6.49 -13.58 15.68
N SER A 923 6.89 -12.35 15.34
CA SER A 923 7.33 -11.34 16.31
C SER A 923 6.13 -10.54 16.81
N ILE A 924 6.03 -10.32 18.11
CA ILE A 924 5.01 -9.48 18.75
C ILE A 924 5.60 -8.70 19.92
N GLN A 925 5.38 -7.39 19.98
CA GLN A 925 5.76 -6.61 21.17
C GLN A 925 4.84 -7.00 22.34
N THR A 926 5.39 -7.64 23.38
CA THR A 926 4.60 -8.01 24.57
C THR A 926 4.47 -6.85 25.56
N ASP A 927 3.31 -6.69 26.21
CA ASP A 927 3.15 -5.71 27.29
C ASP A 927 3.98 -6.10 28.51
N ARG A 928 5.19 -5.51 28.58
CA ARG A 928 6.17 -5.72 29.65
C ARG A 928 5.72 -5.14 31.00
N GLN A 929 4.72 -4.25 31.07
CA GLN A 929 4.20 -3.77 32.35
C GLN A 929 3.48 -4.90 33.09
N LEU A 930 2.55 -5.60 32.40
CA LEU A 930 1.77 -6.71 32.95
C LEU A 930 2.59 -7.96 33.31
N ALA A 931 3.79 -8.13 32.76
CA ALA A 931 4.71 -9.19 33.19
C ALA A 931 5.28 -8.92 34.59
N SER A 932 5.48 -7.65 34.94
CA SER A 932 6.11 -7.25 36.20
C SER A 932 5.14 -7.22 37.41
N THR A 933 3.84 -7.05 37.13
CA THR A 933 2.73 -6.84 38.07
C THR A 933 2.61 -7.95 39.12
N SER A 934 2.35 -7.56 40.37
CA SER A 934 2.04 -8.48 41.45
C SER A 934 0.61 -9.02 41.30
N LEU A 935 0.38 -10.30 41.59
CA LEU A 935 -0.99 -10.87 41.64
C LEU A 935 -1.93 -10.11 42.60
N SER A 936 -1.36 -9.33 43.53
CA SER A 936 -2.09 -8.45 44.46
C SER A 936 -2.63 -7.16 43.86
N GLU A 937 -2.22 -6.82 42.63
CA GLU A 937 -2.58 -5.57 41.94
C GLU A 937 -3.67 -5.81 40.89
N LEU A 938 -3.95 -7.07 40.55
CA LEU A 938 -5.12 -7.47 39.78
C LEU A 938 -6.38 -7.36 40.65
N MET A 939 -7.36 -6.55 40.23
CA MET A 939 -8.55 -6.23 41.04
C MET A 939 -9.49 -7.41 41.33
N VAL A 940 -9.20 -8.61 40.80
CA VAL A 940 -10.09 -9.77 40.78
C VAL A 940 -9.77 -10.81 41.87
N ILE A 941 -8.54 -10.84 42.41
CA ILE A 941 -8.05 -11.93 43.30
C ILE A 941 -8.08 -11.52 44.78
N SER A 942 -8.64 -12.35 45.67
CA SER A 942 -8.65 -12.06 47.11
C SER A 942 -7.33 -12.37 47.83
N GLU A 943 -7.10 -11.74 48.99
CA GLU A 943 -5.94 -12.05 49.86
C GLU A 943 -5.85 -13.53 50.26
N ALA A 944 -6.99 -14.25 50.30
CA ALA A 944 -7.03 -15.67 50.64
C ALA A 944 -6.56 -16.55 49.47
N GLU A 945 -7.04 -16.28 48.26
CA GLU A 945 -6.65 -17.01 47.03
C GLU A 945 -5.17 -16.76 46.69
N MET A 946 -4.70 -15.53 46.87
CA MET A 946 -3.28 -15.19 46.73
C MET A 946 -2.37 -15.96 47.69
N ALA A 947 -2.77 -16.14 48.94
CA ALA A 947 -1.98 -16.89 49.91
C ALA A 947 -1.82 -18.37 49.50
N GLU A 948 -2.84 -18.95 48.87
CA GLU A 948 -2.82 -20.33 48.38
C GLU A 948 -2.02 -20.49 47.06
N LEU A 949 -2.08 -19.50 46.16
CA LEU A 949 -1.20 -19.43 45.00
C LEU A 949 0.28 -19.35 45.42
N ALA A 950 0.59 -18.50 46.41
CA ALA A 950 1.94 -18.33 46.94
C ALA A 950 2.46 -19.60 47.66
N ASP A 951 1.61 -20.32 48.40
CA ASP A 951 1.94 -21.63 48.99
C ASP A 951 2.14 -22.72 47.92
N SER A 952 1.50 -22.57 46.75
CA SER A 952 1.66 -23.43 45.57
C SER A 952 2.86 -23.05 44.68
N GLY A 953 3.57 -21.96 45.01
CA GLY A 953 4.78 -21.49 44.32
C GLY A 953 4.58 -20.30 43.37
N VAL A 954 3.34 -19.93 43.06
CA VAL A 954 2.99 -18.85 42.11
C VAL A 954 2.99 -17.50 42.85
N LYS A 955 3.85 -16.57 42.43
CA LYS A 955 4.03 -15.24 43.06
C LYS A 955 3.89 -14.08 42.07
N LYS A 956 4.10 -14.33 40.79
CA LYS A 956 3.94 -13.41 39.67
C LYS A 956 3.19 -14.10 38.53
N LEU A 957 2.75 -13.35 37.53
CA LEU A 957 2.12 -13.90 36.33
C LEU A 957 3.00 -14.93 35.60
N ASP A 958 4.31 -14.68 35.50
CA ASP A 958 5.25 -15.59 34.82
C ASP A 958 5.39 -16.98 35.48
N ASP A 959 4.98 -17.12 36.74
CA ASP A 959 4.96 -18.41 37.45
C ASP A 959 3.76 -19.29 37.03
N LEU A 960 2.83 -18.79 36.20
CA LEU A 960 1.78 -19.58 35.58
C LEU A 960 2.34 -20.32 34.34
N GLU A 961 2.08 -21.63 34.25
CA GLU A 961 2.38 -22.46 33.08
C GLU A 961 1.07 -22.99 32.49
N ALA A 962 0.74 -22.57 31.26
CA ALA A 962 -0.42 -23.07 30.53
C ALA A 962 -0.40 -24.59 30.35
N SER A 963 -1.56 -25.24 30.46
CA SER A 963 -1.69 -26.65 30.09
C SER A 963 -1.68 -26.81 28.56
N LYS A 964 -0.95 -27.82 28.06
CA LYS A 964 -0.85 -28.14 26.63
C LYS A 964 -2.10 -28.82 26.05
N GLU A 965 -3.04 -29.24 26.91
CA GLU A 965 -4.29 -29.91 26.55
C GLU A 965 -5.51 -29.23 27.23
N PRO A 966 -6.70 -29.26 26.59
CA PRO A 966 -7.94 -28.73 27.16
C PRO A 966 -8.30 -29.37 28.52
N PRO A 967 -8.96 -28.64 29.44
CA PRO A 967 -9.56 -27.31 29.28
C PRO A 967 -8.56 -26.14 29.43
N TRP A 968 -7.24 -26.40 29.42
CA TRP A 968 -6.14 -25.44 29.54
C TRP A 968 -5.79 -24.75 30.88
N PRO A 969 -6.56 -24.81 32.01
CA PRO A 969 -6.12 -24.16 33.24
C PRO A 969 -4.81 -24.80 33.74
N PRO A 970 -3.83 -23.99 34.19
CA PRO A 970 -2.64 -24.49 34.87
C PRO A 970 -3.00 -25.46 36.00
N ALA A 971 -2.17 -26.48 36.25
CA ALA A 971 -2.43 -27.46 37.32
C ALA A 971 -2.53 -26.83 38.73
N THR A 972 -1.91 -25.66 38.92
CA THR A 972 -2.06 -24.81 40.10
C THR A 972 -3.44 -24.16 40.19
N VAL A 973 -3.99 -23.68 39.07
CA VAL A 973 -5.33 -23.07 38.96
C VAL A 973 -6.44 -24.11 39.17
N GLN A 974 -6.32 -25.31 38.57
CA GLN A 974 -7.23 -26.44 38.84
C GLN A 974 -7.30 -26.84 40.33
N SER A 975 -6.24 -26.58 41.10
CA SER A 975 -6.22 -26.89 42.53
C SER A 975 -7.05 -25.92 43.39
N LEU A 976 -7.39 -24.74 42.85
CA LEU A 976 -8.28 -23.75 43.46
C LEU A 976 -9.76 -24.10 43.18
N GLU A 977 -10.08 -24.45 41.93
CA GLU A 977 -11.41 -24.86 41.45
C GLU A 977 -12.05 -25.99 42.30
N ASN A 978 -11.22 -26.86 42.89
CA ASN A 978 -11.65 -27.97 43.74
C ASN A 978 -12.07 -27.56 45.19
N LYS A 979 -12.28 -26.28 45.49
CA LYS A 979 -12.63 -25.77 46.83
C LYS A 979 -13.94 -24.97 46.84
N GLU A 980 -14.78 -25.19 47.87
CA GLU A 980 -16.11 -24.55 48.05
C GLU A 980 -16.10 -23.00 48.21
N THR A 981 -14.96 -22.31 48.05
CA THR A 981 -14.80 -20.88 48.37
C THR A 981 -14.14 -20.04 47.28
N THR A 982 -13.68 -20.62 46.18
CA THR A 982 -13.05 -19.90 45.06
C THR A 982 -14.12 -19.37 44.11
N ASN A 983 -13.90 -18.19 43.52
CA ASN A 983 -14.79 -17.64 42.50
C ASN A 983 -14.42 -18.16 41.11
N ASP A 984 -15.39 -18.65 40.34
CA ASP A 984 -15.17 -19.16 38.97
C ASP A 984 -14.51 -18.10 38.07
N THR A 985 -14.86 -16.81 38.23
CA THR A 985 -14.20 -15.69 37.52
C THR A 985 -12.69 -15.66 37.74
N VAL A 986 -12.21 -15.97 38.96
CA VAL A 986 -10.77 -15.97 39.29
C VAL A 986 -10.07 -17.13 38.56
N VAL A 987 -10.73 -18.29 38.45
CA VAL A 987 -10.23 -19.46 37.71
C VAL A 987 -10.12 -19.14 36.22
N THR A 988 -11.14 -18.50 35.63
CA THR A 988 -11.14 -18.10 34.22
C THR A 988 -10.08 -17.04 33.92
N THR A 989 -10.01 -15.94 34.69
CA THR A 989 -8.99 -14.90 34.48
C THR A 989 -7.56 -15.44 34.60
N LEU A 990 -7.27 -16.30 35.59
CA LEU A 990 -5.95 -16.94 35.73
C LEU A 990 -5.63 -17.95 34.62
N THR A 991 -6.66 -18.54 33.99
CA THR A 991 -6.50 -19.44 32.85
C THR A 991 -6.12 -18.66 31.60
N ILE A 992 -6.88 -17.62 31.27
CA ILE A 992 -6.64 -16.74 30.11
C ILE A 992 -5.27 -16.05 30.22
N LEU A 993 -4.93 -15.51 31.40
CA LEU A 993 -3.60 -14.92 31.67
C LEU A 993 -2.43 -15.89 31.53
N SER A 994 -2.67 -17.21 31.63
CA SER A 994 -1.59 -18.21 31.48
C SER A 994 -1.12 -18.39 30.03
N TRP A 995 -1.90 -17.93 29.05
CA TRP A 995 -1.63 -18.06 27.62
C TRP A 995 -0.82 -16.90 27.04
N ARG A 996 -0.51 -15.89 27.86
CA ARG A 996 0.33 -14.78 27.45
C ARG A 996 1.73 -15.28 27.05
N ASN A 997 2.28 -14.75 25.97
CA ASN A 997 3.68 -15.03 25.63
C ASN A 997 4.64 -14.45 26.68
N LYS A 998 5.77 -15.14 26.86
CA LYS A 998 6.86 -14.76 27.80
C LYS A 998 8.08 -14.18 27.07
N THR A 999 7.97 -14.10 25.74
CA THR A 999 8.98 -13.70 24.78
C THR A 999 8.27 -12.97 23.65
N ASP A 1000 8.97 -12.04 23.01
CA ASP A 1000 8.45 -11.28 21.87
C ASP A 1000 8.44 -12.11 20.56
N ARG A 1001 8.59 -13.44 20.64
CA ARG A 1001 8.56 -14.41 19.53
C ARG A 1001 7.62 -15.57 19.86
N CYS A 1002 6.83 -16.01 18.88
CA CYS A 1002 5.98 -17.20 18.90
C CYS A 1002 6.29 -18.09 17.68
N GLU A 1003 6.54 -19.39 17.88
CA GLU A 1003 6.82 -20.37 16.82
C GLU A 1003 5.57 -21.20 16.51
N PHE A 1004 5.23 -21.31 15.22
CA PHE A 1004 4.21 -22.21 14.68
C PHE A 1004 4.88 -23.28 13.81
N ASP A 1005 4.98 -24.51 14.34
CA ASP A 1005 5.69 -25.64 13.71
C ASP A 1005 4.74 -26.68 13.05
N THR A 1006 3.44 -26.55 13.31
CA THR A 1006 2.41 -27.54 12.95
C THR A 1006 1.03 -26.89 12.91
N ALA A 1007 0.13 -27.35 12.04
CA ALA A 1007 -1.27 -26.91 12.05
C ALA A 1007 -1.93 -27.11 13.44
N LEU A 1008 -1.54 -28.14 14.19
CA LEU A 1008 -1.98 -28.39 15.57
C LEU A 1008 -1.58 -27.27 16.56
N SER A 1009 -0.48 -26.55 16.30
CA SER A 1009 -0.09 -25.38 17.11
C SER A 1009 -1.01 -24.18 16.87
N ILE A 1010 -1.44 -23.99 15.62
CA ILE A 1010 -2.39 -22.95 15.19
C ILE A 1010 -3.80 -23.28 15.71
N SER A 1011 -4.31 -24.49 15.49
CA SER A 1011 -5.62 -24.93 16.02
C SER A 1011 -5.69 -24.85 17.56
N ARG A 1012 -4.58 -25.06 18.28
CA ARG A 1012 -4.56 -24.83 19.74
C ARG A 1012 -4.83 -23.36 20.08
N ARG A 1013 -4.21 -22.41 19.35
CA ARG A 1013 -4.42 -20.98 19.59
C ARG A 1013 -5.83 -20.55 19.23
N ARG A 1014 -6.35 -21.04 18.11
CA ARG A 1014 -7.76 -20.92 17.70
C ARG A 1014 -8.71 -21.34 18.81
N ASP A 1015 -8.54 -22.55 19.37
CA ASP A 1015 -9.39 -23.06 20.45
C ASP A 1015 -9.29 -22.20 21.74
N GLN A 1016 -8.10 -21.66 22.04
CA GLN A 1016 -7.91 -20.75 23.17
C GLN A 1016 -8.60 -19.39 22.93
N ALA A 1017 -8.56 -18.87 21.71
CA ALA A 1017 -9.24 -17.63 21.33
C ALA A 1017 -10.77 -17.79 21.43
N ASP A 1018 -11.32 -18.90 20.90
CA ASP A 1018 -12.74 -19.24 20.99
C ASP A 1018 -13.23 -19.39 22.45
N TYR A 1019 -12.39 -19.95 23.34
CA TYR A 1019 -12.68 -19.96 24.78
C TYR A 1019 -12.63 -18.55 25.38
N GLY A 1020 -11.63 -17.73 25.04
CA GLY A 1020 -11.53 -16.34 25.51
C GLY A 1020 -12.76 -15.51 25.12
N PHE A 1021 -13.20 -15.65 23.87
CA PHE A 1021 -14.45 -15.09 23.34
C PHE A 1021 -15.66 -15.57 24.16
N THR A 1022 -15.82 -16.89 24.31
CA THR A 1022 -16.94 -17.52 25.05
C THR A 1022 -16.97 -17.13 26.54
N GLN A 1023 -15.86 -16.68 27.13
CA GLN A 1023 -15.79 -16.23 28.52
C GLN A 1023 -15.90 -14.71 28.70
N SER A 1024 -15.91 -13.96 27.59
CA SER A 1024 -16.10 -12.50 27.54
C SER A 1024 -17.55 -12.09 27.22
N SER A 1025 -18.39 -13.06 26.84
CA SER A 1025 -19.85 -12.99 26.71
C SER A 1025 -20.57 -13.33 28.02
#